data_AF-A0A8J5IWQ2-F1
#
_entry.id   AF-A0A8J5IWQ2-F1
#
_cell.length_a   1.000
_cell.length_b   1.000
_cell.length_c   1.000
_cell.angle_alpha   90.00
_cell.angle_beta   90.00
_cell.angle_gamma   90.00
#
_symmetry.space_group_name_H-M   'P 1'
#
loop_
_entity.id
_entity.type
_entity.pdbx_description
1 polymer ?
#
loop_
_entity_poly.entity_id
_entity_poly.type
_entity_poly.pdbx_seq_one_letter_code
_entity_poly.pdbx_strand_id
1 'polypeptide(L)'
;MTPSPHLSVSISEDGNSNCLRIGAAMFDITGPAAEAGMFGYAKVGQLTAGIHMRLRARAFAFHDPLSQTHCVFVCAELGMVSEWVTQTVMSRLETHPALPRGIYTRENVMISATHTHCAPGGLSHYFIYSVHPPLHGADRQNFECVVSGMVEAVLRAHRNLQPAVIRVATGLCLGASVNRSADAYLANPEQERAQFEHDTDKTMTLWRFDGLDGYPIGMINWFAVHPTSMGNWYTLITGDNKGYAAYEFEREQGTRHLMDRPRAFVAAFAQSNEGDVSPNICGPRHPCTQHKDFERMVTVANAQLDTARNLYAEALTTTPIAGHIKFAHQYVDYCSIQLKKRWQLYNECPTSTSSGCIGVSMVSGTEFDGRGVPAVREGIRWGTYPKVTTLPELQSLQKEKPIIFPTARYGMSPKVLPLQLFSFADYLYIAAVPFEVTTMAGRRLRASLHASIREQLPGVQRVHEPVIAGLTNAYCGYMTTREEYAVQRYEGASTHFGPNQLVATCQQFEILAEAMYHIAKPEHKKLADTGVVPPSIKGMGVLDYNIPVIHDGVASGSSFGSVVAGADALKVYGSGSTVKVRFHAAHPKNNLRTQGTFLEVQRWMADSSRSEGGVWVIYLDDGDTNTTFKWERQGTFRSEVSIEWQISESTPKGKYRIKVNGDCKHFLWRTVTPYSGVSSAFLVVGPGAPA
;
A
#
# COMPACT_ATOMS: atom_id res chain seq x y z
N MET A 1 10.68 -47.39 44.82
CA MET A 1 9.85 -46.62 43.87
C MET A 1 10.75 -45.57 43.24
N THR A 2 11.14 -45.83 42.00
CA THR A 2 12.10 -45.08 41.18
C THR A 2 11.47 -43.78 40.66
N PRO A 3 12.22 -42.66 40.63
CA PRO A 3 11.78 -41.45 39.95
C PRO A 3 11.91 -41.61 38.43
N SER A 4 10.88 -41.17 37.70
CA SER A 4 10.83 -41.19 36.23
C SER A 4 11.91 -40.29 35.59
N PRO A 5 12.47 -40.67 34.43
CA PRO A 5 13.56 -39.93 33.81
C PRO A 5 13.06 -38.68 33.09
N HIS A 6 13.73 -37.57 33.31
CA HIS A 6 13.64 -36.39 32.46
C HIS A 6 14.15 -36.75 31.05
N LEU A 7 13.26 -36.68 30.06
CA LEU A 7 13.64 -36.67 28.65
C LEU A 7 14.27 -35.31 28.33
N SER A 8 15.59 -35.23 28.45
CA SER A 8 16.39 -34.20 27.78
C SER A 8 16.36 -34.49 26.28
N VAL A 9 15.53 -33.74 25.55
CA VAL A 9 15.62 -33.70 24.09
C VAL A 9 16.93 -32.98 23.76
N SER A 10 17.95 -33.73 23.39
CA SER A 10 19.14 -33.19 22.75
C SER A 10 18.74 -32.66 21.38
N ILE A 11 18.56 -31.34 21.29
CA ILE A 11 18.48 -30.63 20.01
C ILE A 11 19.87 -30.77 19.40
N SER A 12 20.00 -31.56 18.34
CA SER A 12 21.23 -31.62 17.55
C SER A 12 21.56 -30.23 17.02
N GLU A 13 22.77 -29.74 17.27
CA GLU A 13 23.27 -28.46 16.75
C GLU A 13 23.24 -28.38 15.20
N ASP A 14 23.11 -29.51 14.51
CA ASP A 14 22.93 -29.62 13.05
C ASP A 14 21.52 -29.28 12.54
N GLY A 15 20.53 -29.06 13.42
CA GLY A 15 19.14 -28.78 13.02
C GLY A 15 18.87 -27.34 12.58
N ASN A 16 19.78 -26.40 12.89
CA ASN A 16 19.55 -24.96 12.73
C ASN A 16 20.13 -24.41 11.41
N SER A 17 20.94 -25.19 10.67
CA SER A 17 21.58 -24.78 9.42
C SER A 17 20.67 -24.89 8.18
N ASN A 18 19.52 -25.57 8.30
CA ASN A 18 18.60 -25.84 7.18
C ASN A 18 17.30 -25.01 7.21
N CYS A 19 17.13 -24.09 8.17
CA CYS A 19 15.92 -23.29 8.28
C CYS A 19 16.05 -21.95 7.53
N LEU A 20 14.96 -21.53 6.88
CA LEU A 20 14.85 -20.19 6.31
C LEU A 20 15.12 -19.15 7.40
N ARG A 21 15.79 -18.07 7.03
CA ARG A 21 15.94 -16.90 7.88
C ARG A 21 14.99 -15.82 7.41
N ILE A 22 14.21 -15.28 8.34
CA ILE A 22 13.21 -14.25 8.05
C ILE A 22 13.46 -13.10 9.01
N GLY A 23 13.44 -11.88 8.47
CA GLY A 23 13.51 -10.67 9.24
C GLY A 23 12.43 -9.72 8.76
N ALA A 24 11.77 -9.04 9.69
CA ALA A 24 10.78 -8.04 9.36
C ALA A 24 11.12 -6.72 10.06
N ALA A 25 10.79 -5.62 9.39
CA ALA A 25 10.85 -4.29 9.98
C ALA A 25 9.90 -3.34 9.26
N MET A 26 9.68 -2.19 9.87
CA MET A 26 8.90 -1.11 9.28
C MET A 26 9.62 0.23 9.42
N PHE A 27 9.28 1.16 8.53
CA PHE A 27 9.77 2.53 8.58
C PHE A 27 8.69 3.52 8.13
N ASP A 28 8.80 4.76 8.59
CA ASP A 28 7.90 5.87 8.28
C ASP A 28 8.15 6.43 6.87
N ILE A 29 7.11 6.47 6.05
CA ILE A 29 7.11 7.03 4.69
C ILE A 29 6.08 8.16 4.54
N THR A 30 5.68 8.79 5.65
CA THR A 30 4.71 9.88 5.67
C THR A 30 5.29 11.13 5.03
N GLY A 31 4.82 11.44 3.83
CA GLY A 31 5.19 12.64 3.09
C GLY A 31 4.61 13.95 3.64
N PRO A 32 4.65 15.02 2.84
CA PRO A 32 4.16 16.35 3.22
C PRO A 32 2.71 16.38 3.73
N ALA A 33 2.53 16.73 5.00
CA ALA A 33 1.22 16.78 5.66
C ALA A 33 0.38 18.03 5.37
N ALA A 34 0.86 18.97 4.56
CA ALA A 34 0.05 20.11 4.14
C ALA A 34 0.37 20.57 2.71
N GLU A 35 -0.65 21.03 1.98
CA GLU A 35 -0.55 21.65 0.65
C GLU A 35 0.17 20.77 -0.38
N ALA A 36 0.12 19.43 -0.25
CA ALA A 36 0.62 18.50 -1.26
C ALA A 36 -0.54 17.72 -1.87
N GLY A 37 -0.56 17.56 -3.19
CA GLY A 37 -1.64 16.84 -3.86
C GLY A 37 -1.66 15.37 -3.50
N MET A 38 -2.84 14.82 -3.20
CA MET A 38 -3.02 13.40 -2.90
C MET A 38 -3.13 12.59 -4.20
N PHE A 39 -2.64 11.35 -4.19
CA PHE A 39 -2.72 10.44 -5.34
C PHE A 39 -3.89 9.47 -5.19
N GLY A 40 -4.63 9.25 -6.27
CA GLY A 40 -5.72 8.26 -6.34
C GLY A 40 -6.95 8.82 -7.06
N TYR A 41 -7.68 9.71 -6.39
CA TYR A 41 -8.97 10.21 -6.90
C TYR A 41 -8.90 11.21 -8.06
N ALA A 42 -7.71 11.72 -8.39
CA ALA A 42 -7.51 12.79 -9.39
C ALA A 42 -8.45 14.00 -9.18
N LYS A 43 -8.71 14.34 -7.91
CA LYS A 43 -9.67 15.38 -7.52
C LYS A 43 -8.99 16.73 -7.36
N VAL A 44 -9.45 17.72 -8.14
CA VAL A 44 -9.03 19.12 -7.99
C VAL A 44 -9.24 19.56 -6.53
N GLY A 45 -8.18 20.12 -5.93
CA GLY A 45 -8.22 20.67 -4.57
C GLY A 45 -8.06 19.66 -3.44
N GLN A 46 -7.88 18.35 -3.73
CA GLN A 46 -7.57 17.36 -2.69
C GLN A 46 -6.10 17.43 -2.30
N LEU A 47 -5.77 18.46 -1.51
CA LEU A 47 -4.44 18.67 -0.95
C LEU A 47 -4.42 18.15 0.49
N THR A 48 -3.26 17.64 0.92
CA THR A 48 -3.05 17.30 2.33
C THR A 48 -3.28 18.52 3.22
N ALA A 49 -3.91 18.30 4.37
CA ALA A 49 -4.19 19.31 5.38
C ALA A 49 -3.99 18.76 6.79
N GLY A 50 -3.23 17.68 6.93
CA GLY A 50 -2.90 17.06 8.19
C GLY A 50 -2.66 15.56 8.11
N ILE A 51 -2.66 14.91 9.27
CA ILE A 51 -2.44 13.47 9.46
C ILE A 51 -3.54 12.93 10.35
N HIS A 52 -4.17 11.86 9.91
CA HIS A 52 -4.98 10.98 10.74
C HIS A 52 -4.14 9.77 11.18
N MET A 53 -3.43 9.12 10.25
CA MET A 53 -2.48 8.06 10.54
C MET A 53 -1.23 8.23 9.70
N ARG A 54 -0.05 7.98 10.29
CA ARG A 54 1.21 7.91 9.54
C ARG A 54 1.23 6.73 8.57
N LEU A 55 1.95 6.92 7.47
CA LEU A 55 2.16 5.93 6.42
C LEU A 55 3.44 5.11 6.69
N ARG A 56 3.38 3.79 6.46
CA ARG A 56 4.50 2.88 6.72
C ARG A 56 4.89 2.03 5.51
N ALA A 57 6.20 1.83 5.33
CA ALA A 57 6.75 0.75 4.52
C ALA A 57 7.07 -0.43 5.44
N ARG A 58 6.52 -1.61 5.13
CA ARG A 58 6.73 -2.87 5.85
C ARG A 58 7.53 -3.82 5.00
N ALA A 59 8.73 -4.18 5.43
CA ALA A 59 9.65 -5.03 4.69
C ALA A 59 9.81 -6.39 5.37
N PHE A 60 9.83 -7.45 4.56
CA PHE A 60 10.06 -8.83 4.95
C PHE A 60 11.22 -9.36 4.13
N ALA A 61 12.38 -9.49 4.78
CA ALA A 61 13.59 -10.05 4.20
C ALA A 61 13.62 -11.56 4.44
N PHE A 62 13.96 -12.31 3.40
CA PHE A 62 14.11 -13.76 3.44
C PHE A 62 15.53 -14.13 3.00
N HIS A 63 16.10 -15.12 3.65
CA HIS A 63 17.38 -15.69 3.29
C HIS A 63 17.31 -17.22 3.42
N ASP A 64 17.63 -17.91 2.34
CA ASP A 64 17.87 -19.35 2.31
C ASP A 64 19.37 -19.63 2.50
N PRO A 65 19.80 -20.12 3.68
CA PRO A 65 21.21 -20.38 3.95
C PRO A 65 21.82 -21.47 3.05
N LEU A 66 21.01 -22.37 2.48
CA LEU A 66 21.52 -23.47 1.66
C LEU A 66 21.91 -22.98 0.25
N SER A 67 21.07 -22.14 -0.35
CA SER A 67 21.34 -21.55 -1.66
C SER A 67 22.06 -20.18 -1.59
N GLN A 68 22.22 -19.63 -0.38
CA GLN A 68 22.67 -18.25 -0.13
C GLN A 68 21.77 -17.19 -0.80
N THR A 69 20.54 -17.57 -1.13
CA THR A 69 19.58 -16.72 -1.84
C THR A 69 18.90 -15.77 -0.89
N HIS A 70 18.92 -14.49 -1.22
CA HIS A 70 18.17 -13.45 -0.51
C HIS A 70 17.00 -12.98 -1.37
N CYS A 71 15.89 -12.61 -0.75
CA CYS A 71 14.87 -11.78 -1.39
C CYS A 71 14.19 -10.88 -0.36
N VAL A 72 13.47 -9.86 -0.81
CA VAL A 72 12.70 -8.98 0.06
C VAL A 72 11.37 -8.60 -0.58
N PHE A 73 10.31 -8.67 0.21
CA PHE A 73 8.99 -8.13 -0.12
C PHE A 73 8.72 -6.89 0.73
N VAL A 74 8.30 -5.80 0.09
CA VAL A 74 7.94 -4.54 0.75
C VAL A 74 6.48 -4.22 0.43
N CYS A 75 5.66 -4.01 1.47
CA CYS A 75 4.31 -3.49 1.35
C CYS A 75 4.28 -2.05 1.89
N ALA A 76 3.98 -1.08 1.03
CA ALA A 76 4.00 0.33 1.35
C ALA A 76 2.60 0.95 1.35
N GLU A 77 2.32 1.79 2.34
CA GLU A 77 1.09 2.58 2.42
C GLU A 77 1.15 3.77 1.45
N LEU A 78 0.93 3.47 0.17
CA LEU A 78 0.91 4.43 -0.95
C LEU A 78 -0.28 4.13 -1.87
N GLY A 79 -0.63 5.09 -2.72
CA GLY A 79 -1.60 4.87 -3.79
C GLY A 79 -1.07 3.96 -4.90
N MET A 80 0.22 4.00 -5.23
CA MET A 80 0.86 3.05 -6.13
C MET A 80 2.39 3.07 -5.95
N VAL A 81 3.06 2.02 -6.42
CA VAL A 81 4.52 2.02 -6.58
C VAL A 81 4.84 2.34 -8.04
N SER A 82 5.59 3.42 -8.26
CA SER A 82 6.07 3.74 -9.60
C SER A 82 7.40 3.06 -9.88
N GLU A 83 7.68 2.83 -11.15
CA GLU A 83 8.99 2.33 -11.60
C GLU A 83 10.14 3.29 -11.22
N TRP A 84 9.87 4.60 -11.06
CA TRP A 84 10.88 5.54 -10.57
C TRP A 84 11.27 5.27 -9.11
N VAL A 85 10.27 4.99 -8.27
CA VAL A 85 10.50 4.60 -6.87
C VAL A 85 11.28 3.29 -6.83
N THR A 86 10.81 2.25 -7.53
CA THR A 86 11.45 0.93 -7.55
C THR A 86 12.91 0.99 -8.00
N GLN A 87 13.20 1.62 -9.15
CA GLN A 87 14.58 1.75 -9.63
C GLN A 87 15.48 2.52 -8.66
N THR A 88 14.94 3.55 -8.00
CA THR A 88 15.74 4.36 -7.07
C THR A 88 16.01 3.62 -5.77
N VAL A 89 15.02 2.91 -5.22
CA VAL A 89 15.23 2.02 -4.05
C VAL A 89 16.28 0.97 -4.39
N MET A 90 16.21 0.35 -5.58
CA MET A 90 17.18 -0.69 -5.98
C MET A 90 18.59 -0.13 -6.10
N SER A 91 18.74 1.03 -6.74
CA SER A 91 20.02 1.71 -6.86
C SER A 91 20.63 2.04 -5.49
N ARG A 92 19.81 2.49 -4.54
CA ARG A 92 20.26 2.79 -3.17
C ARG A 92 20.62 1.54 -2.39
N LEU A 93 19.85 0.45 -2.49
CA LEU A 93 20.17 -0.81 -1.84
C LEU A 93 21.48 -1.42 -2.36
N GLU A 94 21.68 -1.44 -3.69
CA GLU A 94 22.89 -1.97 -4.34
C GLU A 94 24.16 -1.21 -3.93
N THR A 95 24.04 0.09 -3.63
CA THR A 95 25.15 0.96 -3.25
C THR A 95 25.24 1.22 -1.75
N HIS A 96 24.36 0.63 -0.94
CA HIS A 96 24.31 0.92 0.49
C HIS A 96 25.47 0.24 1.24
N PRO A 97 26.27 0.97 2.05
CA PRO A 97 27.47 0.41 2.68
C PRO A 97 27.17 -0.66 3.75
N ALA A 98 25.95 -0.70 4.28
CA ALA A 98 25.53 -1.70 5.27
C ALA A 98 25.05 -3.02 4.65
N LEU A 99 25.03 -3.15 3.33
CA LEU A 99 24.61 -4.35 2.62
C LEU A 99 25.77 -4.88 1.76
N PRO A 100 25.94 -6.21 1.65
CA PRO A 100 26.81 -6.77 0.63
C PRO A 100 26.33 -6.38 -0.76
N ARG A 101 27.28 -6.00 -1.63
CA ARG A 101 26.96 -5.64 -3.02
C ARG A 101 26.32 -6.82 -3.76
N GLY A 102 25.29 -6.57 -4.56
CA GLY A 102 24.60 -7.60 -5.33
C GLY A 102 23.62 -8.46 -4.52
N ILE A 103 23.41 -8.18 -3.22
CA ILE A 103 22.50 -8.97 -2.38
C ILE A 103 21.02 -8.75 -2.74
N TYR A 104 20.67 -7.50 -3.06
CA TYR A 104 19.34 -7.09 -3.48
C TYR A 104 19.44 -6.49 -4.87
N THR A 105 18.87 -7.20 -5.82
CA THR A 105 18.83 -6.91 -7.24
C THR A 105 17.38 -6.81 -7.70
N ARG A 106 17.18 -6.43 -8.96
CA ARG A 106 15.84 -6.34 -9.54
C ARG A 106 15.09 -7.69 -9.55
N GLU A 107 15.82 -8.80 -9.56
CA GLU A 107 15.21 -10.12 -9.65
C GLU A 107 14.60 -10.55 -8.31
N ASN A 108 15.12 -10.06 -7.18
CA ASN A 108 14.80 -10.55 -5.83
C ASN A 108 14.30 -9.47 -4.87
N VAL A 109 13.96 -8.27 -5.37
CA VAL A 109 13.19 -7.28 -4.61
C VAL A 109 11.83 -7.06 -5.24
N MET A 110 10.79 -7.09 -4.41
CA MET A 110 9.40 -6.86 -4.79
C MET A 110 8.80 -5.75 -3.90
N ILE A 111 8.30 -4.67 -4.50
CA ILE A 111 7.72 -3.53 -3.78
C ILE A 111 6.28 -3.32 -4.24
N SER A 112 5.33 -3.53 -3.33
CA SER A 112 3.88 -3.43 -3.54
C SER A 112 3.29 -2.26 -2.75
N ALA A 113 2.20 -1.68 -3.24
CA ALA A 113 1.40 -0.67 -2.54
C ALA A 113 0.11 -1.27 -1.96
N THR A 114 -0.34 -0.73 -0.83
CA THR A 114 -1.69 -1.01 -0.30
C THR A 114 -2.79 -0.38 -1.13
N HIS A 115 -2.46 0.62 -1.97
CA HIS A 115 -3.38 1.42 -2.78
C HIS A 115 -4.20 2.46 -1.99
N THR A 116 -3.70 3.02 -0.88
CA THR A 116 -4.44 4.11 -0.18
C THR A 116 -4.57 5.35 -1.05
N HIS A 117 -5.80 5.88 -1.17
CA HIS A 117 -6.08 7.13 -1.91
C HIS A 117 -5.87 8.38 -1.05
N CYS A 118 -5.38 8.21 0.18
CA CYS A 118 -5.12 9.30 1.12
C CYS A 118 -3.64 9.49 1.45
N ALA A 119 -2.75 9.26 0.47
CA ALA A 119 -1.32 9.55 0.56
C ALA A 119 -0.90 10.69 -0.37
N PRO A 120 0.14 11.49 -0.02
CA PRO A 120 0.70 12.48 -0.94
C PRO A 120 1.23 11.82 -2.22
N GLY A 121 1.03 12.47 -3.37
CA GLY A 121 1.43 12.00 -4.70
C GLY A 121 2.76 12.56 -5.19
N GLY A 122 2.91 12.71 -6.52
CA GLY A 122 4.14 13.23 -7.13
C GLY A 122 5.31 12.23 -7.13
N LEU A 123 5.00 10.93 -7.18
CA LEU A 123 5.97 9.83 -7.07
C LEU A 123 6.28 9.13 -8.41
N SER A 124 5.83 9.67 -9.55
CA SER A 124 6.03 9.06 -10.87
C SER A 124 6.77 9.98 -11.84
N HIS A 125 7.56 9.39 -12.72
CA HIS A 125 8.19 10.13 -13.84
C HIS A 125 7.24 10.29 -15.04
N TYR A 126 6.15 9.53 -15.07
CA TYR A 126 5.14 9.58 -16.13
C TYR A 126 4.15 10.73 -15.92
N PHE A 127 3.88 11.47 -16.98
CA PHE A 127 3.01 12.64 -16.96
C PHE A 127 1.64 12.35 -16.35
N ILE A 128 0.98 11.27 -16.76
CA ILE A 128 -0.40 11.00 -16.34
C ILE A 128 -0.53 10.71 -14.85
N TYR A 129 0.56 10.29 -14.18
CA TYR A 129 0.53 9.95 -12.76
C TYR A 129 1.12 11.05 -11.86
N SER A 130 1.69 12.11 -12.43
CA SER A 130 2.28 13.20 -11.64
C SER A 130 1.77 14.59 -12.01
N VAL A 131 1.09 14.78 -13.14
CA VAL A 131 0.67 16.13 -13.62
C VAL A 131 -0.86 16.25 -13.75
N HIS A 132 -1.62 15.24 -13.33
CA HIS A 132 -3.08 15.35 -13.24
C HIS A 132 -3.48 16.10 -11.95
N PRO A 133 -4.60 16.85 -11.92
CA PRO A 133 -5.04 17.51 -10.68
C PRO A 133 -5.27 16.50 -9.54
N PRO A 134 -4.79 16.77 -8.31
CA PRO A 134 -4.21 18.02 -7.81
C PRO A 134 -2.66 18.05 -7.86
N LEU A 135 -2.02 17.14 -8.59
CA LEU A 135 -0.57 17.03 -8.69
C LEU A 135 0.01 18.00 -9.71
N HIS A 136 1.21 18.52 -9.40
CA HIS A 136 1.94 19.48 -10.23
C HIS A 136 3.36 19.00 -10.53
N GLY A 137 3.49 17.77 -10.99
CA GLY A 137 4.76 17.08 -11.21
C GLY A 137 5.25 16.32 -9.98
N ALA A 138 6.57 16.12 -9.90
CA ALA A 138 7.19 15.41 -8.80
C ALA A 138 7.12 16.23 -7.52
N ASP A 139 6.83 15.59 -6.39
CA ASP A 139 7.09 16.16 -5.07
C ASP A 139 8.39 15.56 -4.56
N ARG A 140 9.50 16.31 -4.66
CA ARG A 140 10.83 15.80 -4.31
C ARG A 140 10.95 15.45 -2.83
N GLN A 141 10.27 16.19 -1.95
CA GLN A 141 10.28 15.92 -0.51
C GLN A 141 9.55 14.60 -0.22
N ASN A 142 8.39 14.37 -0.85
CA ASN A 142 7.67 13.12 -0.74
C ASN A 142 8.47 11.95 -1.33
N PHE A 143 9.01 12.13 -2.53
CA PHE A 143 9.81 11.11 -3.21
C PHE A 143 11.01 10.66 -2.37
N GLU A 144 11.77 11.62 -1.81
CA GLU A 144 12.91 11.33 -0.95
C GLU A 144 12.49 10.61 0.33
N CYS A 145 11.41 11.06 0.97
CA CYS A 145 10.85 10.43 2.17
C CYS A 145 10.48 8.96 1.92
N VAL A 146 9.72 8.70 0.85
CA VAL A 146 9.25 7.36 0.50
C VAL A 146 10.43 6.43 0.16
N VAL A 147 11.34 6.85 -0.72
CA VAL A 147 12.47 6.03 -1.15
C VAL A 147 13.40 5.73 0.02
N SER A 148 13.79 6.74 0.80
CA SER A 148 14.66 6.53 1.97
C SER A 148 13.99 5.65 3.03
N GLY A 149 12.69 5.84 3.28
CA GLY A 149 11.99 5.00 4.24
C GLY A 149 11.85 3.54 3.79
N MET A 150 11.64 3.28 2.50
CA MET A 150 11.67 1.91 1.96
C MET A 150 13.06 1.27 2.11
N VAL A 151 14.13 2.01 1.82
CA VAL A 151 15.51 1.53 2.01
C VAL A 151 15.78 1.20 3.48
N GLU A 152 15.43 2.09 4.41
CA GLU A 152 15.59 1.85 5.85
C GLU A 152 14.75 0.66 6.35
N ALA A 153 13.52 0.49 5.86
CA ALA A 153 12.71 -0.68 6.19
C ALA A 153 13.40 -1.98 5.76
N VAL A 154 13.95 -2.03 4.53
CA VAL A 154 14.69 -3.19 4.02
C VAL A 154 15.97 -3.44 4.82
N LEU A 155 16.73 -2.39 5.14
CA LEU A 155 17.96 -2.50 5.94
C LEU A 155 17.68 -3.06 7.33
N ARG A 156 16.63 -2.57 7.99
CA ARG A 156 16.20 -3.06 9.31
C ARG A 156 15.73 -4.51 9.22
N ALA A 157 14.91 -4.86 8.22
CA ALA A 157 14.44 -6.22 8.01
C ALA A 157 15.61 -7.19 7.76
N HIS A 158 16.60 -6.78 6.96
CA HIS A 158 17.82 -7.54 6.71
C HIS A 158 18.62 -7.79 8.00
N ARG A 159 18.82 -6.75 8.82
CA ARG A 159 19.51 -6.88 10.12
C ARG A 159 18.78 -7.81 11.10
N ASN A 160 17.46 -7.93 10.94
CA ASN A 160 16.61 -8.77 11.78
C ASN A 160 16.49 -10.22 11.31
N LEU A 161 17.25 -10.64 10.28
CA LEU A 161 17.22 -12.01 9.76
C LEU A 161 17.60 -13.05 10.82
N GLN A 162 16.64 -13.89 11.17
CA GLN A 162 16.76 -14.93 12.19
C GLN A 162 16.12 -16.23 11.73
N PRO A 163 16.55 -17.39 12.26
CA PRO A 163 15.92 -18.68 11.94
C PRO A 163 14.42 -18.65 12.21
N ALA A 164 13.63 -19.02 11.21
CA ALA A 164 12.19 -18.88 11.23
C ALA A 164 11.50 -19.91 10.32
N VAL A 165 10.18 -19.98 10.45
CA VAL A 165 9.32 -20.81 9.60
C VAL A 165 8.17 -20.00 9.02
N ILE A 166 7.74 -20.38 7.84
CA ILE A 166 6.53 -19.85 7.18
C ILE A 166 5.38 -20.83 7.43
N ARG A 167 4.20 -20.30 7.75
CA ARG A 167 2.94 -21.05 7.79
C ARG A 167 1.88 -20.30 7.01
N VAL A 168 0.92 -21.01 6.43
CA VAL A 168 -0.12 -20.41 5.57
C VAL A 168 -1.51 -20.84 6.02
N ALA A 169 -2.46 -19.91 6.03
CA ALA A 169 -3.89 -20.21 6.19
C ALA A 169 -4.71 -19.36 5.21
N THR A 170 -5.87 -19.88 4.80
CA THR A 170 -6.80 -19.19 3.90
C THR A 170 -8.21 -19.25 4.44
N GLY A 171 -8.98 -18.19 4.23
CA GLY A 171 -10.38 -18.12 4.68
C GLY A 171 -11.15 -17.02 3.98
N LEU A 172 -12.46 -16.96 4.25
CA LEU A 172 -13.35 -15.98 3.62
C LEU A 172 -13.47 -14.73 4.50
N CYS A 173 -13.05 -13.58 3.97
CA CYS A 173 -13.26 -12.26 4.57
C CYS A 173 -14.56 -11.64 4.06
N LEU A 174 -15.64 -11.83 4.81
CA LEU A 174 -16.96 -11.27 4.50
C LEU A 174 -17.15 -9.89 5.13
N GLY A 175 -18.09 -9.10 4.61
CA GLY A 175 -18.41 -7.77 5.16
C GLY A 175 -17.36 -6.68 4.90
N ALA A 176 -16.33 -6.95 4.10
CA ALA A 176 -15.29 -5.97 3.78
C ALA A 176 -15.41 -5.37 2.38
N SER A 177 -16.16 -5.99 1.46
CA SER A 177 -16.10 -5.63 0.04
C SER A 177 -17.39 -5.86 -0.75
N VAL A 178 -17.56 -5.09 -1.84
CA VAL A 178 -18.63 -5.20 -2.84
C VAL A 178 -18.07 -4.91 -4.25
N ASN A 179 -18.64 -5.52 -5.30
CA ASN A 179 -18.23 -5.23 -6.67
C ASN A 179 -18.79 -3.88 -7.13
N ARG A 180 -17.92 -2.98 -7.61
CA ARG A 180 -18.32 -1.64 -8.08
C ARG A 180 -18.71 -1.58 -9.56
N SER A 181 -18.45 -2.66 -10.29
CA SER A 181 -18.68 -2.82 -11.74
C SER A 181 -19.40 -4.16 -12.03
N ALA A 182 -20.46 -4.44 -11.29
CA ALA A 182 -21.16 -5.73 -11.29
C ALA A 182 -21.63 -6.19 -12.69
N ASP A 183 -22.11 -5.28 -13.52
CA ASP A 183 -22.50 -5.55 -14.92
C ASP A 183 -21.31 -5.98 -15.79
N ALA A 184 -20.11 -5.44 -15.56
CA ALA A 184 -18.89 -5.91 -16.20
C ALA A 184 -18.53 -7.32 -15.73
N TYR A 185 -18.61 -7.61 -14.42
CA TYR A 185 -18.40 -8.96 -13.91
C TYR A 185 -19.39 -9.96 -14.54
N LEU A 186 -20.68 -9.59 -14.62
CA LEU A 186 -21.75 -10.42 -15.21
C LEU A 186 -21.54 -10.73 -16.70
N ALA A 187 -20.72 -9.94 -17.41
CA ALA A 187 -20.37 -10.20 -18.80
C ALA A 187 -19.43 -11.41 -18.97
N ASN A 188 -18.72 -11.83 -17.92
CA ASN A 188 -17.94 -13.07 -17.94
C ASN A 188 -18.88 -14.29 -18.14
N PRO A 189 -18.40 -15.38 -18.79
CA PRO A 189 -19.22 -16.56 -19.08
C PRO A 189 -19.93 -17.10 -17.84
N GLU A 190 -21.23 -17.40 -17.97
CA GLU A 190 -22.05 -17.88 -16.85
C GLU A 190 -21.49 -19.15 -16.19
N GLN A 191 -20.99 -20.09 -17.00
CA GLN A 191 -20.37 -21.33 -16.53
C GLN A 191 -19.10 -21.10 -15.71
N GLU A 192 -18.35 -20.04 -15.99
CA GLU A 192 -17.18 -19.64 -15.19
C GLU A 192 -17.63 -18.97 -13.90
N ARG A 193 -18.58 -18.04 -13.98
CA ARG A 193 -19.13 -17.36 -12.79
C ARG A 193 -19.75 -18.33 -11.79
N ALA A 194 -20.41 -19.39 -12.27
CA ALA A 194 -21.02 -20.42 -11.42
C ALA A 194 -20.01 -21.24 -10.58
N GLN A 195 -18.71 -21.14 -10.86
CA GLN A 195 -17.66 -21.76 -10.05
C GLN A 195 -17.34 -20.97 -8.77
N PHE A 196 -17.85 -19.75 -8.64
CA PHE A 196 -17.58 -18.86 -7.53
C PHE A 196 -18.87 -18.37 -6.89
N GLU A 197 -18.93 -18.41 -5.56
CA GLU A 197 -20.10 -17.95 -4.81
C GLU A 197 -20.31 -16.43 -4.88
N HIS A 198 -19.22 -15.67 -5.02
CA HIS A 198 -19.24 -14.21 -4.94
C HIS A 198 -18.66 -13.55 -6.20
N ASP A 199 -19.11 -12.34 -6.48
CA ASP A 199 -18.63 -11.47 -7.57
C ASP A 199 -17.39 -10.63 -7.21
N THR A 200 -16.88 -10.83 -6.00
CA THR A 200 -15.62 -10.28 -5.48
C THR A 200 -14.80 -11.42 -4.91
N ASP A 201 -13.48 -11.27 -4.87
CA ASP A 201 -12.63 -12.27 -4.24
C ASP A 201 -12.69 -12.14 -2.72
N LYS A 202 -13.46 -13.03 -2.07
CA LYS A 202 -13.57 -13.07 -0.61
C LYS A 202 -12.40 -13.80 0.06
N THR A 203 -11.53 -14.44 -0.71
CA THR A 203 -10.42 -15.23 -0.16
C THR A 203 -9.36 -14.31 0.41
N MET A 204 -9.07 -14.48 1.69
CA MET A 204 -7.93 -13.89 2.38
C MET A 204 -6.87 -14.97 2.57
N THR A 205 -5.64 -14.70 2.15
CA THR A 205 -4.49 -15.60 2.34
C THR A 205 -3.52 -14.96 3.31
N LEU A 206 -3.21 -15.63 4.41
CA LEU A 206 -2.28 -15.14 5.42
C LEU A 206 -1.03 -16.01 5.46
N TRP A 207 0.14 -15.37 5.35
CA TRP A 207 1.43 -15.99 5.64
C TRP A 207 1.91 -15.49 6.99
N ARG A 208 2.10 -16.45 7.90
CA ARG A 208 2.58 -16.23 9.26
C ARG A 208 4.07 -16.55 9.33
N PHE A 209 4.83 -15.69 10.01
CA PHE A 209 6.27 -15.86 10.24
C PHE A 209 6.57 -15.96 11.73
N ASP A 210 7.06 -17.12 12.15
CA ASP A 210 7.42 -17.40 13.54
C ASP A 210 8.94 -17.62 13.65
N GLY A 211 9.59 -16.90 14.55
CA GLY A 211 10.98 -17.15 14.91
C GLY A 211 11.12 -18.45 15.68
N LEU A 212 12.20 -19.20 15.42
CA LEU A 212 12.48 -20.45 16.15
C LEU A 212 12.87 -20.23 17.61
N ASP A 213 13.15 -18.99 17.99
CA ASP A 213 13.45 -18.59 19.36
C ASP A 213 12.18 -18.25 20.18
N GLY A 214 11.00 -18.48 19.61
CA GLY A 214 9.70 -18.29 20.26
C GLY A 214 9.11 -16.89 20.15
N TYR A 215 9.80 -15.94 19.53
CA TYR A 215 9.26 -14.60 19.28
C TYR A 215 8.62 -14.51 17.88
N PRO A 216 7.37 -14.00 17.77
CA PRO A 216 6.71 -13.85 16.47
C PRO A 216 7.39 -12.73 15.66
N ILE A 217 7.54 -12.94 14.35
CA ILE A 217 8.20 -11.98 13.45
C ILE A 217 7.17 -11.06 12.82
N GLY A 218 6.09 -11.63 12.30
CA GLY A 218 5.10 -10.86 11.56
C GLY A 218 4.15 -11.71 10.73
N MET A 219 3.40 -11.03 9.87
CA MET A 219 2.56 -11.66 8.87
C MET A 219 2.43 -10.79 7.61
N ILE A 220 2.20 -11.43 6.47
CA ILE A 220 1.66 -10.78 5.27
C ILE A 220 0.29 -11.39 4.99
N ASN A 221 -0.70 -10.54 4.77
CA ASN A 221 -2.08 -10.91 4.51
C ASN A 221 -2.52 -10.31 3.17
N TRP A 222 -2.93 -11.14 2.21
CA TRP A 222 -3.42 -10.71 0.91
C TRP A 222 -4.95 -10.78 0.88
N PHE A 223 -5.58 -9.66 0.55
CA PHE A 223 -7.03 -9.57 0.38
C PHE A 223 -7.40 -8.44 -0.59
N ALA A 224 -8.29 -8.71 -1.53
CA ALA A 224 -8.69 -7.74 -2.55
C ALA A 224 -9.77 -6.77 -2.03
N VAL A 225 -9.39 -5.52 -1.76
CA VAL A 225 -10.33 -4.42 -1.49
C VAL A 225 -9.63 -3.08 -1.63
N HIS A 226 -10.21 -2.13 -2.35
CA HIS A 226 -9.65 -0.78 -2.42
C HIS A 226 -9.60 -0.12 -1.04
N PRO A 227 -8.51 0.59 -0.67
CA PRO A 227 -8.46 1.49 0.47
C PRO A 227 -8.95 2.88 0.04
N THR A 228 -10.22 2.87 -0.33
CA THR A 228 -11.07 4.02 -0.64
C THR A 228 -12.21 4.06 0.37
N SER A 229 -11.94 3.79 1.65
CA SER A 229 -12.92 3.99 2.72
C SER A 229 -13.02 5.46 3.12
N MET A 230 -12.01 6.28 2.83
CA MET A 230 -12.04 7.74 2.96
C MET A 230 -12.21 8.41 1.59
N GLY A 231 -13.19 9.30 1.44
CA GLY A 231 -13.60 9.84 0.14
C GLY A 231 -12.69 10.91 -0.44
N ASN A 232 -12.97 11.34 -1.68
CA ASN A 232 -12.15 12.33 -2.41
C ASN A 232 -12.21 13.78 -1.85
N TRP A 233 -12.98 14.01 -0.81
CA TRP A 233 -13.04 15.25 -0.01
C TRP A 233 -12.16 15.18 1.24
N TYR A 234 -11.68 14.00 1.61
CA TYR A 234 -10.85 13.82 2.80
C TYR A 234 -9.42 14.26 2.50
N THR A 235 -8.83 15.04 3.40
CA THR A 235 -7.56 15.75 3.21
C THR A 235 -6.50 15.40 4.25
N LEU A 236 -6.79 14.47 5.18
CA LEU A 236 -5.80 14.01 6.15
C LEU A 236 -5.11 12.76 5.63
N ILE A 237 -3.80 12.68 5.82
CA ILE A 237 -3.03 11.50 5.46
C ILE A 237 -3.50 10.30 6.29
N THR A 238 -3.76 9.17 5.64
CA THR A 238 -4.16 7.92 6.31
C THR A 238 -3.82 6.69 5.48
N GLY A 239 -3.48 5.59 6.17
CA GLY A 239 -3.34 4.27 5.56
C GLY A 239 -4.68 3.62 5.18
N ASP A 240 -5.81 4.30 5.44
CA ASP A 240 -7.17 3.85 5.14
C ASP A 240 -7.46 2.47 5.79
N ASN A 241 -8.37 1.66 5.25
CA ASN A 241 -8.82 0.42 5.89
C ASN A 241 -7.69 -0.62 6.08
N LYS A 242 -6.74 -0.72 5.14
CA LYS A 242 -5.60 -1.66 5.22
C LYS A 242 -4.55 -1.19 6.20
N GLY A 243 -4.22 0.11 6.21
CA GLY A 243 -3.28 0.67 7.18
C GLY A 243 -3.83 0.65 8.60
N TYR A 244 -5.15 0.89 8.76
CA TYR A 244 -5.84 0.71 10.04
C TYR A 244 -5.72 -0.73 10.54
N ALA A 245 -6.07 -1.72 9.71
CA ALA A 245 -5.96 -3.12 10.07
C ALA A 245 -4.51 -3.53 10.40
N ALA A 246 -3.53 -3.04 9.64
CA ALA A 246 -2.12 -3.29 9.92
C ALA A 246 -1.68 -2.71 11.28
N TYR A 247 -1.99 -1.45 11.52
CA TYR A 247 -1.66 -0.76 12.77
C TYR A 247 -2.28 -1.45 13.99
N GLU A 248 -3.57 -1.82 13.92
CA GLU A 248 -4.28 -2.46 15.03
C GLU A 248 -3.71 -3.85 15.34
N PHE A 249 -3.43 -4.65 14.32
CA PHE A 249 -2.81 -5.96 14.49
C PHE A 249 -1.41 -5.85 15.11
N GLU A 250 -0.60 -4.88 14.65
CA GLU A 250 0.73 -4.61 15.21
C GLU A 250 0.64 -4.21 16.69
N ARG A 251 -0.31 -3.32 17.03
CA ARG A 251 -0.53 -2.87 18.40
C ARG A 251 -0.95 -4.03 19.33
N GLU A 252 -1.80 -4.93 18.86
CA GLU A 252 -2.20 -6.14 19.60
C GLU A 252 -1.03 -7.07 19.91
N GLN A 253 -0.02 -7.10 19.03
CA GLN A 253 1.24 -7.83 19.25
C GLN A 253 2.27 -7.03 20.06
N GLY A 254 1.90 -5.86 20.58
CA GLY A 254 2.76 -5.04 21.44
C GLY A 254 3.74 -4.12 20.70
N THR A 255 3.59 -3.97 19.38
CA THR A 255 4.35 -2.99 18.59
C THR A 255 3.89 -1.57 18.94
N ARG A 256 4.85 -0.66 19.09
CA ARG A 256 4.62 0.78 19.28
C ARG A 256 5.39 1.55 18.22
N HIS A 257 4.69 2.18 17.29
CA HIS A 257 5.26 2.64 16.01
C HIS A 257 6.29 3.77 16.10
N LEU A 258 6.30 4.58 17.17
CA LEU A 258 7.35 5.56 17.45
C LEU A 258 8.47 5.04 18.35
N MET A 259 8.29 3.89 19.01
CA MET A 259 9.33 3.30 19.84
C MET A 259 10.08 2.28 18.99
N ASP A 260 11.23 2.69 18.45
CA ASP A 260 12.08 1.83 17.64
C ASP A 260 12.51 0.61 18.47
N ARG A 261 11.95 -0.55 18.14
CA ARG A 261 12.28 -1.84 18.76
C ARG A 261 12.87 -2.74 17.67
N PRO A 262 14.12 -3.23 17.85
CA PRO A 262 14.76 -4.09 16.86
C PRO A 262 13.93 -5.30 16.42
N ARG A 263 13.01 -5.80 17.25
CA ARG A 263 12.17 -6.98 16.94
C ARG A 263 10.68 -6.70 17.11
N ALA A 264 10.21 -5.54 16.66
CA ALA A 264 8.78 -5.25 16.60
C ALA A 264 8.08 -6.24 15.65
N PHE A 265 6.86 -6.66 16.02
CA PHE A 265 6.00 -7.44 15.13
C PHE A 265 5.55 -6.55 13.96
N VAL A 266 5.60 -7.10 12.74
CA VAL A 266 5.20 -6.37 11.52
C VAL A 266 4.04 -7.07 10.83
N ALA A 267 2.97 -6.32 10.53
CA ALA A 267 1.75 -6.87 9.94
C ALA A 267 1.43 -6.14 8.63
N ALA A 268 1.53 -6.80 7.47
CA ALA A 268 1.19 -6.20 6.19
C ALA A 268 -0.15 -6.69 5.67
N PHE A 269 -1.07 -5.77 5.40
CA PHE A 269 -2.30 -6.04 4.65
C PHE A 269 -2.08 -5.63 3.19
N ALA A 270 -1.62 -6.57 2.38
CA ALA A 270 -1.31 -6.38 0.97
C ALA A 270 -2.56 -6.46 0.07
N GLN A 271 -2.41 -5.93 -1.14
CA GLN A 271 -3.42 -6.05 -2.20
C GLN A 271 -3.30 -7.35 -2.97
N SER A 272 -4.39 -7.72 -3.63
CA SER A 272 -4.44 -8.84 -4.58
C SER A 272 -4.97 -8.38 -5.94
N ASN A 273 -6.24 -8.62 -6.20
CA ASN A 273 -6.95 -8.33 -7.44
C ASN A 273 -8.20 -7.50 -7.11
N GLU A 274 -7.97 -6.28 -6.66
CA GLU A 274 -8.98 -5.34 -6.15
C GLU A 274 -9.63 -4.44 -7.20
N GLY A 275 -9.28 -4.57 -8.49
CA GLY A 275 -9.57 -3.60 -9.53
C GLY A 275 -11.04 -3.20 -9.66
N ASP A 276 -11.98 -4.09 -9.35
CA ASP A 276 -13.43 -3.83 -9.33
C ASP A 276 -14.05 -3.98 -7.92
N VAL A 277 -13.22 -3.94 -6.87
CA VAL A 277 -13.61 -4.25 -5.50
C VAL A 277 -13.57 -3.01 -4.61
N SER A 278 -14.75 -2.54 -4.22
CA SER A 278 -14.93 -1.38 -3.35
C SER A 278 -15.10 -1.77 -1.87
N PRO A 279 -14.62 -0.95 -0.92
CA PRO A 279 -14.91 -1.09 0.51
C PRO A 279 -16.28 -0.53 0.92
N ASN A 280 -16.98 0.19 0.03
CA ASN A 280 -18.18 0.95 0.37
C ASN A 280 -19.44 0.06 0.42
N ILE A 281 -19.43 -0.98 1.28
CA ILE A 281 -20.48 -2.01 1.38
C ILE A 281 -21.88 -1.48 1.72
N CYS A 282 -21.99 -0.27 2.26
CA CYS A 282 -23.28 0.40 2.55
C CYS A 282 -23.83 1.18 1.34
N GLY A 283 -23.24 1.00 0.16
CA GLY A 283 -23.61 1.66 -1.08
C GLY A 283 -22.68 2.81 -1.49
N PRO A 284 -22.93 3.41 -2.67
CA PRO A 284 -22.07 4.41 -3.29
C PRO A 284 -21.83 5.62 -2.37
N ARG A 285 -20.68 6.28 -2.57
CA ARG A 285 -20.37 7.51 -1.85
C ARG A 285 -21.26 8.66 -2.31
N HIS A 286 -21.72 9.46 -1.34
CA HIS A 286 -22.45 10.70 -1.60
C HIS A 286 -22.00 11.82 -0.65
N PRO A 287 -22.03 13.10 -1.05
CA PRO A 287 -21.72 14.22 -0.15
C PRO A 287 -22.56 14.29 1.14
N CYS A 288 -23.74 13.65 1.18
CA CYS A 288 -24.53 13.59 2.41
C CYS A 288 -24.01 12.53 3.41
N THR A 289 -23.15 11.60 2.99
CA THR A 289 -22.63 10.50 3.82
C THR A 289 -21.16 10.67 4.21
N GLN A 290 -20.52 11.82 3.94
CA GLN A 290 -19.10 12.04 4.23
C GLN A 290 -18.74 11.86 5.71
N HIS A 291 -19.66 12.22 6.60
CA HIS A 291 -19.51 12.04 8.04
C HIS A 291 -19.40 10.57 8.48
N LYS A 292 -19.75 9.62 7.59
CA LYS A 292 -19.65 8.18 7.84
C LYS A 292 -18.36 7.55 7.33
N ASP A 293 -17.47 8.33 6.70
CA ASP A 293 -16.25 7.79 6.08
C ASP A 293 -15.39 7.02 7.09
N PHE A 294 -15.21 7.58 8.29
CA PHE A 294 -14.45 6.93 9.36
C PHE A 294 -15.12 5.63 9.84
N GLU A 295 -16.44 5.65 10.05
CA GLU A 295 -17.21 4.46 10.42
C GLU A 295 -17.07 3.34 9.35
N ARG A 296 -17.13 3.71 8.06
CA ARG A 296 -16.92 2.78 6.94
C ARG A 296 -15.51 2.19 6.95
N MET A 297 -14.49 3.02 7.15
CA MET A 297 -13.11 2.58 7.26
C MET A 297 -12.93 1.57 8.38
N VAL A 298 -13.41 1.88 9.59
CA VAL A 298 -13.33 0.99 10.75
C VAL A 298 -14.10 -0.30 10.51
N THR A 299 -15.28 -0.25 9.92
CA THR A 299 -16.09 -1.45 9.59
C THR A 299 -15.33 -2.41 8.69
N VAL A 300 -14.76 -1.90 7.60
CA VAL A 300 -14.01 -2.71 6.62
C VAL A 300 -12.68 -3.20 7.18
N ALA A 301 -12.00 -2.36 7.98
CA ALA A 301 -10.77 -2.76 8.65
C ALA A 301 -11.02 -3.85 9.69
N ASN A 302 -12.11 -3.77 10.46
CA ASN A 302 -12.47 -4.79 11.44
C ASN A 302 -12.83 -6.12 10.80
N ALA A 303 -13.57 -6.13 9.68
CA ALA A 303 -13.81 -7.35 8.91
C ALA A 303 -12.50 -8.02 8.45
N GLN A 304 -11.53 -7.21 8.02
CA GLN A 304 -10.20 -7.71 7.67
C GLN A 304 -9.43 -8.24 8.89
N LEU A 305 -9.46 -7.51 10.02
CA LEU A 305 -8.82 -7.88 11.27
C LEU A 305 -9.38 -9.19 11.85
N ASP A 306 -10.69 -9.33 11.94
CA ASP A 306 -11.35 -10.51 12.48
C ASP A 306 -10.97 -11.77 11.70
N THR A 307 -10.98 -11.65 10.37
CA THR A 307 -10.54 -12.75 9.49
C THR A 307 -9.05 -13.04 9.68
N ALA A 308 -8.20 -12.00 9.68
CA ALA A 308 -6.75 -12.17 9.85
C ALA A 308 -6.38 -12.76 11.22
N ARG A 309 -7.07 -12.42 12.31
CA ARG A 309 -6.87 -13.00 13.65
C ARG A 309 -7.16 -14.50 13.64
N ASN A 310 -8.29 -14.89 13.05
CA ASN A 310 -8.67 -16.30 12.92
C ASN A 310 -7.62 -17.07 12.10
N LEU A 311 -7.23 -16.54 10.94
CA LEU A 311 -6.23 -17.17 10.08
C LEU A 311 -4.83 -17.22 10.72
N TYR A 312 -4.45 -16.19 11.46
CA TYR A 312 -3.18 -16.16 12.18
C TYR A 312 -3.12 -17.25 13.25
N ALA A 313 -4.22 -17.49 13.97
CA ALA A 313 -4.36 -18.57 14.92
C ALA A 313 -4.40 -19.95 14.24
N GLU A 314 -5.18 -20.11 13.18
CA GLU A 314 -5.28 -21.36 12.41
C GLU A 314 -3.94 -21.76 11.78
N ALA A 315 -3.20 -20.79 11.24
CA ALA A 315 -1.89 -21.00 10.61
C ALA A 315 -0.94 -21.74 11.56
N LEU A 316 -1.01 -21.56 12.88
CA LEU A 316 -0.18 -22.32 13.85
C LEU A 316 -0.34 -23.83 13.76
N THR A 317 -1.51 -24.31 13.38
CA THR A 317 -1.80 -25.74 13.26
C THR A 317 -1.35 -26.34 11.93
N THR A 318 -0.91 -25.49 10.99
CA THR A 318 -0.44 -25.94 9.68
C THR A 318 1.03 -26.32 9.70
N THR A 319 1.42 -27.20 8.78
CA THR A 319 2.81 -27.67 8.66
C THR A 319 3.73 -26.51 8.29
N PRO A 320 4.86 -26.34 8.99
CA PRO A 320 5.89 -25.38 8.61
C PRO A 320 6.36 -25.60 7.17
N ILE A 321 6.46 -24.52 6.41
CA ILE A 321 6.95 -24.53 5.04
C ILE A 321 8.45 -24.22 5.07
N ALA A 322 9.23 -25.17 4.57
CA ALA A 322 10.68 -25.07 4.45
C ALA A 322 11.10 -25.51 3.05
N GLY A 323 12.08 -24.83 2.48
CA GLY A 323 12.60 -25.13 1.15
C GLY A 323 13.25 -23.91 0.51
N HIS A 324 13.70 -24.09 -0.73
CA HIS A 324 14.46 -23.06 -1.43
C HIS A 324 13.61 -21.87 -1.85
N ILE A 325 14.26 -20.71 -1.92
CA ILE A 325 13.71 -19.49 -2.53
C ILE A 325 14.09 -19.50 -4.00
N LYS A 326 13.12 -19.25 -4.88
CA LYS A 326 13.38 -19.01 -6.31
C LYS A 326 12.66 -17.74 -6.74
N PHE A 327 13.21 -17.06 -7.73
CA PHE A 327 12.57 -15.90 -8.32
C PHE A 327 12.84 -15.84 -9.82
N ALA A 328 11.93 -15.23 -10.54
CA ALA A 328 12.09 -14.88 -11.94
C ALA A 328 11.53 -13.48 -12.17
N HIS A 329 12.20 -12.71 -13.02
CA HIS A 329 11.83 -11.33 -13.34
C HIS A 329 12.01 -11.09 -14.82
N GLN A 330 11.12 -10.29 -15.41
CA GLN A 330 11.30 -9.79 -16.76
C GLN A 330 10.72 -8.38 -16.98
N TYR A 331 11.32 -7.64 -17.90
CA TYR A 331 10.69 -6.48 -18.50
C TYR A 331 10.00 -6.87 -19.80
N VAL A 332 8.76 -6.39 -19.95
CA VAL A 332 7.92 -6.69 -21.11
C VAL A 332 7.48 -5.39 -21.76
N ASP A 333 7.70 -5.26 -23.08
CA ASP A 333 7.04 -4.19 -23.85
C ASP A 333 5.58 -4.59 -24.11
N TYR A 334 4.67 -4.03 -23.32
CA TYR A 334 3.25 -4.34 -23.37
C TYR A 334 2.56 -3.78 -24.62
N CYS A 335 3.21 -2.90 -25.41
CA CYS A 335 2.58 -2.31 -26.58
C CYS A 335 2.51 -3.27 -27.79
N SER A 336 3.22 -4.39 -27.76
CA SER A 336 3.42 -5.25 -28.94
C SER A 336 3.63 -6.73 -28.61
N ILE A 337 3.12 -7.22 -27.47
CA ILE A 337 3.22 -8.63 -27.10
C ILE A 337 2.48 -9.47 -28.13
N GLN A 338 3.21 -10.34 -28.83
CA GLN A 338 2.62 -11.32 -29.74
C GLN A 338 2.16 -12.55 -28.96
N LEU A 339 0.91 -12.96 -29.17
CA LEU A 339 0.33 -14.12 -28.50
C LEU A 339 0.73 -15.40 -29.23
N LYS A 340 1.29 -16.37 -28.49
CA LYS A 340 1.47 -17.75 -28.96
C LYS A 340 0.08 -18.34 -29.28
N LYS A 341 0.02 -19.31 -30.18
CA LYS A 341 -1.25 -19.93 -30.64
C LYS A 341 -2.17 -20.38 -29.48
N ARG A 342 -1.61 -20.97 -28.41
CA ARG A 342 -2.37 -21.39 -27.21
C ARG A 342 -3.06 -20.24 -26.45
N TRP A 343 -2.54 -19.02 -26.61
CA TRP A 343 -3.04 -17.81 -25.96
C TRP A 343 -3.87 -16.93 -26.90
N GLN A 344 -4.12 -17.35 -28.14
CA GLN A 344 -5.04 -16.65 -29.04
C GLN A 344 -6.48 -17.11 -28.73
N LEU A 345 -6.98 -16.75 -27.55
CA LEU A 345 -8.26 -17.25 -27.02
C LEU A 345 -9.49 -16.62 -27.67
N TYR A 346 -9.36 -15.45 -28.28
CA TYR A 346 -10.45 -14.64 -28.81
C TYR A 346 -10.25 -14.37 -30.30
N ASN A 347 -10.98 -15.09 -31.15
CA ASN A 347 -10.84 -15.01 -32.61
C ASN A 347 -11.17 -13.62 -33.17
N GLU A 348 -12.04 -12.87 -32.49
CA GLU A 348 -12.41 -11.53 -32.89
C GLU A 348 -11.33 -10.50 -32.53
N CYS A 349 -10.38 -10.81 -31.65
CA CYS A 349 -9.32 -9.91 -31.23
C CYS A 349 -8.06 -10.03 -32.09
N PRO A 350 -7.22 -8.98 -32.14
CA PRO A 350 -5.88 -9.10 -32.72
C PRO A 350 -5.08 -10.24 -32.06
N THR A 351 -4.06 -10.75 -32.73
CA THR A 351 -3.15 -11.76 -32.15
C THR A 351 -2.05 -11.15 -31.28
N SER A 352 -2.21 -9.89 -30.88
CA SER A 352 -1.25 -9.15 -30.07
C SER A 352 -1.94 -8.19 -29.10
N THR A 353 -1.17 -7.60 -28.18
CA THR A 353 -1.57 -6.36 -27.50
C THR A 353 -1.43 -5.15 -28.42
N SER A 354 -1.88 -3.99 -27.95
CA SER A 354 -1.78 -2.71 -28.66
C SER A 354 -1.06 -1.66 -27.84
N SER A 355 -0.64 -0.55 -28.47
CA SER A 355 -0.13 0.61 -27.76
C SER A 355 -1.13 1.08 -26.69
N GLY A 356 -0.61 1.45 -25.52
CA GLY A 356 -1.41 1.84 -24.35
C GLY A 356 -2.29 3.07 -24.61
N CYS A 357 -3.60 2.92 -24.42
CA CYS A 357 -4.60 3.97 -24.57
C CYS A 357 -5.64 3.95 -23.45
N ILE A 358 -6.11 5.13 -23.06
CA ILE A 358 -7.20 5.32 -22.10
C ILE A 358 -8.49 5.66 -22.83
N GLY A 359 -9.57 5.04 -22.37
CA GLY A 359 -10.92 5.24 -22.89
C GLY A 359 -11.66 6.37 -22.20
N VAL A 360 -12.70 6.90 -22.86
CA VAL A 360 -13.52 8.00 -22.34
C VAL A 360 -14.06 7.74 -20.93
N SER A 361 -14.53 6.52 -20.63
CA SER A 361 -15.13 6.20 -19.32
C SER A 361 -14.17 6.36 -18.14
N MET A 362 -12.85 6.37 -18.35
CA MET A 362 -11.89 6.67 -17.28
C MET A 362 -12.13 8.07 -16.68
N VAL A 363 -12.51 9.05 -17.50
CA VAL A 363 -12.75 10.43 -17.05
C VAL A 363 -13.97 10.54 -16.13
N SER A 364 -14.87 9.55 -16.16
CA SER A 364 -16.04 9.51 -15.29
C SER A 364 -15.70 9.21 -13.82
N GLY A 365 -14.52 8.65 -13.55
CA GLY A 365 -14.22 8.00 -12.27
C GLY A 365 -15.14 6.80 -12.04
N THR A 366 -15.22 6.31 -10.81
CA THR A 366 -16.20 5.27 -10.46
C THR A 366 -17.41 5.93 -9.81
N GLU A 367 -18.61 5.45 -10.13
CA GLU A 367 -19.83 5.91 -9.43
C GLU A 367 -19.81 5.54 -7.93
N PHE A 368 -19.06 4.50 -7.58
CA PHE A 368 -19.09 3.89 -6.26
C PHE A 368 -18.13 4.54 -5.27
N ASP A 369 -16.86 4.76 -5.65
CA ASP A 369 -15.80 5.19 -4.73
C ASP A 369 -15.42 6.66 -4.89
N GLY A 370 -15.38 7.16 -6.12
CA GLY A 370 -14.88 8.50 -6.40
C GLY A 370 -15.25 8.96 -7.80
N ARG A 371 -16.27 9.83 -7.87
CA ARG A 371 -16.72 10.39 -9.14
C ARG A 371 -15.71 11.40 -9.68
N GLY A 372 -15.32 11.21 -10.93
CA GLY A 372 -14.54 12.15 -11.74
C GLY A 372 -15.44 13.24 -12.33
N VAL A 373 -15.51 13.33 -13.66
CA VAL A 373 -16.39 14.27 -14.37
C VAL A 373 -17.82 13.73 -14.40
N PRO A 374 -18.79 14.33 -13.68
CA PRO A 374 -20.12 13.74 -13.51
C PRO A 374 -20.89 13.54 -14.82
N ALA A 375 -20.66 14.40 -15.82
CA ALA A 375 -21.35 14.38 -17.11
C ALA A 375 -20.95 13.20 -18.02
N VAL A 376 -19.79 12.57 -17.78
CA VAL A 376 -19.33 11.41 -18.57
C VAL A 376 -19.85 10.15 -17.90
N ARG A 377 -20.62 9.31 -18.59
CA ARG A 377 -21.09 8.04 -18.02
C ARG A 377 -20.03 6.95 -18.16
N GLU A 378 -20.10 5.95 -17.29
CA GLU A 378 -19.39 4.68 -17.51
C GLU A 378 -20.05 3.89 -18.66
N GLY A 379 -19.35 2.91 -19.24
CA GLY A 379 -19.91 2.03 -20.27
C GLY A 379 -19.94 2.61 -21.69
N ILE A 380 -19.24 3.72 -21.95
CA ILE A 380 -19.21 4.34 -23.28
C ILE A 380 -18.35 3.48 -24.22
N ARG A 381 -18.96 2.98 -25.29
CA ARG A 381 -18.33 2.11 -26.28
C ARG A 381 -18.16 2.79 -27.63
N TRP A 382 -17.03 2.55 -28.28
CA TRP A 382 -16.78 2.92 -29.67
C TRP A 382 -17.87 2.37 -30.59
N GLY A 383 -18.33 3.18 -31.54
CA GLY A 383 -19.45 2.86 -32.41
C GLY A 383 -20.81 3.33 -31.89
N THR A 384 -20.95 3.63 -30.60
CA THR A 384 -22.11 4.34 -30.03
C THR A 384 -22.00 5.82 -30.36
N TYR A 385 -23.11 6.50 -30.71
CA TYR A 385 -23.06 7.93 -31.04
C TYR A 385 -22.71 8.77 -29.79
N PRO A 386 -21.75 9.72 -29.87
CA PRO A 386 -20.92 10.05 -31.04
C PRO A 386 -19.67 9.14 -31.19
N LYS A 387 -19.29 8.83 -32.44
CA LYS A 387 -18.07 8.06 -32.76
C LYS A 387 -16.81 8.92 -32.58
N VAL A 388 -16.46 9.22 -31.33
CA VAL A 388 -15.28 10.04 -30.99
C VAL A 388 -14.12 9.13 -30.58
N THR A 389 -13.01 9.28 -31.30
CA THR A 389 -11.72 8.69 -30.96
C THR A 389 -10.66 9.70 -31.30
N THR A 390 -9.68 9.89 -30.41
CA THR A 390 -8.56 10.79 -30.67
C THR A 390 -7.50 10.12 -31.55
N LEU A 391 -7.54 8.79 -31.74
CA LEU A 391 -6.56 8.01 -32.51
C LEU A 391 -7.23 6.93 -33.37
N PRO A 392 -7.74 7.30 -34.55
CA PRO A 392 -8.36 6.37 -35.49
C PRO A 392 -7.48 5.18 -35.87
N GLU A 393 -6.16 5.35 -35.93
CA GLU A 393 -5.22 4.31 -36.36
C GLU A 393 -5.02 3.18 -35.33
N LEU A 394 -5.33 3.42 -34.05
CA LEU A 394 -5.27 2.40 -32.99
C LEU A 394 -6.65 1.85 -32.63
N GLN A 395 -7.72 2.49 -33.11
CA GLN A 395 -9.09 2.19 -32.70
C GLN A 395 -9.50 0.74 -32.98
N SER A 396 -9.10 0.18 -34.11
CA SER A 396 -9.41 -1.22 -34.45
C SER A 396 -8.73 -2.20 -33.51
N LEU A 397 -7.54 -1.87 -32.99
CA LEU A 397 -6.81 -2.69 -32.02
C LEU A 397 -7.38 -2.56 -30.61
N GLN A 398 -7.90 -1.37 -30.27
CA GLN A 398 -8.57 -1.07 -28.98
C GLN A 398 -10.06 -1.42 -28.98
N LYS A 399 -10.60 -1.98 -30.07
CA LYS A 399 -11.96 -2.53 -30.16
C LYS A 399 -13.05 -1.58 -29.62
N GLU A 400 -13.72 -1.98 -28.54
CA GLU A 400 -14.87 -1.28 -27.97
C GLU A 400 -14.48 0.01 -27.25
N LYS A 401 -13.18 0.25 -26.97
CA LYS A 401 -12.72 1.43 -26.24
C LYS A 401 -12.68 2.68 -27.11
N PRO A 402 -13.51 3.71 -26.88
CA PRO A 402 -13.35 5.00 -27.55
C PRO A 402 -12.13 5.72 -26.95
N ILE A 403 -11.08 5.89 -27.72
CA ILE A 403 -9.79 6.42 -27.23
C ILE A 403 -9.91 7.92 -26.97
N ILE A 404 -9.46 8.36 -25.79
CA ILE A 404 -9.30 9.79 -25.47
C ILE A 404 -7.83 10.17 -25.26
N PHE A 405 -7.01 9.30 -24.65
CA PHE A 405 -5.57 9.54 -24.48
C PHE A 405 -4.70 8.36 -25.00
N PRO A 406 -3.77 8.58 -25.94
CA PRO A 406 -2.76 7.60 -26.35
C PRO A 406 -1.50 7.67 -25.49
N THR A 407 -1.64 7.23 -24.24
CA THR A 407 -0.67 7.57 -23.21
C THR A 407 0.70 6.94 -23.44
N ALA A 408 0.78 5.68 -23.88
CA ALA A 408 2.07 5.00 -24.04
C ALA A 408 2.85 5.49 -25.28
N ARG A 409 2.16 5.75 -26.39
CA ARG A 409 2.78 6.18 -27.67
C ARG A 409 3.55 7.49 -27.55
N TYR A 410 3.06 8.41 -26.71
CA TYR A 410 3.70 9.71 -26.46
C TYR A 410 4.51 9.74 -25.15
N GLY A 411 4.78 8.59 -24.53
CA GLY A 411 5.57 8.50 -23.29
C GLY A 411 4.90 9.12 -22.06
N MET A 412 3.57 9.31 -22.09
CA MET A 412 2.80 9.85 -20.97
C MET A 412 2.48 8.79 -19.91
N SER A 413 2.47 7.51 -20.28
CA SER A 413 2.36 6.34 -19.40
C SER A 413 3.42 5.28 -19.75
N PRO A 414 3.61 4.24 -18.91
CA PRO A 414 4.54 3.17 -19.21
C PRO A 414 4.18 2.39 -20.48
N LYS A 415 5.22 1.89 -21.14
CA LYS A 415 5.16 0.88 -22.22
C LYS A 415 5.88 -0.42 -21.84
N VAL A 416 7.03 -0.29 -21.17
CA VAL A 416 7.83 -1.38 -20.63
C VAL A 416 7.47 -1.53 -19.15
N LEU A 417 7.04 -2.72 -18.76
CA LEU A 417 6.54 -3.01 -17.42
C LEU A 417 7.23 -4.25 -16.82
N PRO A 418 7.53 -4.25 -15.51
CA PRO A 418 8.11 -5.39 -14.83
C PRO A 418 7.03 -6.42 -14.49
N LEU A 419 7.35 -7.70 -14.69
CA LEU A 419 6.66 -8.84 -14.09
C LEU A 419 7.66 -9.64 -13.27
N GLN A 420 7.22 -10.16 -12.13
CA GLN A 420 8.08 -10.90 -11.23
C GLN A 420 7.29 -12.02 -10.54
N LEU A 421 7.95 -13.16 -10.34
CA LEU A 421 7.41 -14.33 -9.67
C LEU A 421 8.38 -14.76 -8.57
N PHE A 422 7.92 -14.83 -7.33
CA PHE A 422 8.64 -15.45 -6.22
C PHE A 422 8.05 -16.82 -5.92
N SER A 423 8.91 -17.78 -5.57
CA SER A 423 8.57 -19.11 -5.07
C SER A 423 9.26 -19.35 -3.74
N PHE A 424 8.53 -19.91 -2.78
CA PHE A 424 9.05 -20.40 -1.52
C PHE A 424 8.70 -21.88 -1.39
N ALA A 425 9.74 -22.70 -1.26
CA ALA A 425 9.63 -24.16 -1.09
C ALA A 425 8.84 -24.87 -2.20
N ASP A 426 8.82 -24.32 -3.42
CA ASP A 426 8.02 -24.83 -4.56
C ASP A 426 6.54 -25.09 -4.20
N TYR A 427 6.05 -24.37 -3.19
CA TYR A 427 4.72 -24.53 -2.61
C TYR A 427 3.94 -23.23 -2.60
N LEU A 428 4.59 -22.13 -2.19
CA LEU A 428 4.00 -20.79 -2.14
C LEU A 428 4.55 -19.92 -3.27
N TYR A 429 3.68 -19.12 -3.89
CA TYR A 429 4.04 -18.26 -5.01
C TYR A 429 3.44 -16.86 -4.88
N ILE A 430 4.23 -15.83 -5.19
CA ILE A 430 3.78 -14.44 -5.30
C ILE A 430 3.98 -13.96 -6.74
N ALA A 431 2.90 -13.62 -7.42
CA ALA A 431 2.89 -13.08 -8.77
C ALA A 431 2.71 -11.56 -8.74
N ALA A 432 3.79 -10.82 -8.96
CA ALA A 432 3.78 -9.35 -8.98
C ALA A 432 3.32 -8.81 -10.32
N VAL A 433 2.29 -7.95 -10.29
CA VAL A 433 1.74 -7.28 -11.47
C VAL A 433 1.63 -5.77 -11.24
N PRO A 434 1.95 -4.94 -12.26
CA PRO A 434 1.91 -3.47 -12.15
C PRO A 434 0.52 -2.91 -12.50
N PHE A 435 -0.54 -3.63 -12.18
CA PHE A 435 -1.93 -3.30 -12.56
C PHE A 435 -2.87 -3.44 -11.36
N GLU A 436 -3.99 -2.73 -11.43
CA GLU A 436 -5.18 -3.02 -10.64
C GLU A 436 -6.01 -4.09 -11.36
N VAL A 437 -5.96 -5.33 -10.86
CA VAL A 437 -6.54 -6.50 -11.53
C VAL A 437 -7.98 -6.70 -11.06
N THR A 438 -8.95 -6.85 -11.96
CA THR A 438 -10.33 -7.17 -11.56
C THR A 438 -10.47 -8.56 -10.98
N THR A 439 -11.60 -8.82 -10.32
CA THR A 439 -11.90 -10.07 -9.64
C THR A 439 -11.72 -11.28 -10.58
N MET A 440 -12.39 -11.30 -11.74
CA MET A 440 -12.29 -12.44 -12.65
C MET A 440 -10.95 -12.51 -13.38
N ALA A 441 -10.35 -11.36 -13.71
CA ALA A 441 -9.01 -11.33 -14.29
C ALA A 441 -7.98 -11.96 -13.34
N GLY A 442 -8.08 -11.68 -12.04
CA GLY A 442 -7.22 -12.26 -11.02
C GLY A 442 -7.42 -13.77 -10.88
N ARG A 443 -8.67 -14.25 -10.89
CA ARG A 443 -9.00 -15.69 -10.86
C ARG A 443 -8.39 -16.43 -12.06
N ARG A 444 -8.54 -15.88 -13.27
CA ARG A 444 -7.96 -16.45 -14.50
C ARG A 444 -6.44 -16.46 -14.46
N LEU A 445 -5.81 -15.39 -13.97
CA LEU A 445 -4.36 -15.30 -13.84
C LEU A 445 -3.82 -16.33 -12.83
N ARG A 446 -4.46 -16.47 -11.65
CA ARG A 446 -4.12 -17.49 -10.65
C ARG A 446 -4.23 -18.90 -11.21
N ALA A 447 -5.35 -19.23 -11.84
CA ALA A 447 -5.58 -20.55 -12.42
C ALA A 447 -4.56 -20.88 -13.52
N SER A 448 -4.30 -19.92 -14.42
CA SER A 448 -3.29 -20.03 -15.47
C SER A 448 -1.89 -20.28 -14.89
N LEU A 449 -1.46 -19.46 -13.94
CA LEU A 449 -0.14 -19.58 -13.33
C LEU A 449 0.00 -20.89 -12.55
N HIS A 450 -1.03 -21.29 -11.80
CA HIS A 450 -1.04 -22.57 -11.09
C HIS A 450 -0.88 -23.74 -12.06
N ALA A 451 -1.60 -23.74 -13.19
CA ALA A 451 -1.43 -24.74 -14.23
C ALA A 451 -0.01 -24.75 -14.80
N SER A 452 0.54 -23.58 -15.16
CA SER A 452 1.91 -23.48 -15.66
C SER A 452 2.95 -23.99 -14.66
N ILE A 453 2.82 -23.67 -13.36
CA ILE A 453 3.73 -24.18 -12.33
C ILE A 453 3.65 -25.71 -12.23
N ARG A 454 2.45 -26.28 -12.27
CA ARG A 454 2.25 -27.74 -12.20
C ARG A 454 2.84 -28.47 -13.41
N GLU A 455 2.81 -27.87 -14.59
CA GLU A 455 3.48 -28.41 -15.78
C GLU A 455 5.00 -28.49 -15.59
N GLN A 456 5.60 -27.52 -14.87
CA GLN A 456 7.05 -27.48 -14.60
C GLN A 456 7.50 -28.42 -13.46
N LEU A 457 6.58 -28.87 -12.62
CA LEU A 457 6.87 -29.69 -11.43
C LEU A 457 6.14 -31.04 -11.45
N PRO A 458 6.40 -31.90 -12.46
CA PRO A 458 5.77 -33.22 -12.55
C PRO A 458 6.23 -34.09 -11.37
N GLY A 459 5.36 -34.29 -10.38
CA GLY A 459 5.62 -35.08 -9.18
C GLY A 459 5.46 -34.33 -7.86
N VAL A 460 5.38 -32.99 -7.89
CA VAL A 460 5.00 -32.22 -6.69
C VAL A 460 3.50 -32.37 -6.45
N GLN A 461 3.14 -33.00 -5.32
CA GLN A 461 1.76 -33.40 -5.05
C GLN A 461 0.84 -32.22 -4.66
N ARG A 462 1.40 -31.13 -4.12
CA ARG A 462 0.62 -29.98 -3.65
C ARG A 462 1.37 -28.68 -3.93
N VAL A 463 0.69 -27.75 -4.58
CA VAL A 463 1.09 -26.35 -4.76
C VAL A 463 -0.04 -25.50 -4.21
N HIS A 464 0.26 -24.59 -3.29
CA HIS A 464 -0.73 -23.64 -2.79
C HIS A 464 -1.15 -22.72 -3.93
N GLU A 465 -2.39 -22.23 -3.89
CA GLU A 465 -2.83 -21.25 -4.87
C GLU A 465 -1.91 -20.01 -4.85
N PRO A 466 -1.43 -19.53 -6.02
CA PRO A 466 -0.56 -18.36 -6.08
C PRO A 466 -1.30 -17.11 -5.61
N VAL A 467 -0.62 -16.25 -4.84
CA VAL A 467 -1.15 -14.92 -4.55
C VAL A 467 -0.78 -13.95 -5.66
N ILE A 468 -1.71 -13.09 -6.05
CA ILE A 468 -1.42 -11.95 -6.92
C ILE A 468 -1.00 -10.80 -6.00
N ALA A 469 0.10 -10.13 -6.32
CA ALA A 469 0.48 -8.87 -5.71
C ALA A 469 0.25 -7.75 -6.73
N GLY A 470 -0.92 -7.13 -6.65
CA GLY A 470 -1.27 -5.94 -7.43
C GLY A 470 -0.37 -4.75 -7.11
N LEU A 471 -0.36 -3.75 -7.99
CA LEU A 471 0.38 -2.48 -7.84
C LEU A 471 1.84 -2.65 -7.41
N THR A 472 2.51 -3.63 -8.03
CA THR A 472 3.86 -4.04 -7.63
C THR A 472 4.89 -3.62 -8.67
N ASN A 473 6.00 -3.05 -8.20
CA ASN A 473 7.19 -2.58 -8.93
C ASN A 473 6.95 -1.43 -9.93
N ALA A 474 5.78 -1.33 -10.54
CA ALA A 474 5.34 -0.22 -11.38
C ALA A 474 3.81 -0.08 -11.33
N TYR A 475 3.27 0.89 -12.08
CA TYR A 475 1.83 1.12 -12.15
C TYR A 475 1.38 1.51 -13.56
N CYS A 476 0.38 0.81 -14.08
CA CYS A 476 -0.20 1.09 -15.40
C CYS A 476 -1.71 0.81 -15.48
N GLY A 477 -2.49 1.51 -14.65
CA GLY A 477 -3.96 1.42 -14.70
C GLY A 477 -4.47 0.02 -14.37
N TYR A 478 -5.51 -0.41 -15.08
CA TYR A 478 -6.29 -1.60 -14.75
C TYR A 478 -5.97 -2.79 -15.65
N MET A 479 -6.37 -3.98 -15.22
CA MET A 479 -6.39 -5.19 -16.03
C MET A 479 -7.73 -5.91 -15.84
N THR A 480 -8.52 -5.96 -16.93
CA THR A 480 -9.84 -6.61 -17.00
C THR A 480 -9.77 -7.90 -17.81
N THR A 481 -10.80 -8.73 -17.70
CA THR A 481 -11.05 -9.79 -18.69
C THR A 481 -11.44 -9.18 -20.05
N ARG A 482 -11.41 -9.98 -21.12
CA ARG A 482 -11.88 -9.55 -22.45
C ARG A 482 -13.34 -9.12 -22.42
N GLU A 483 -14.14 -9.83 -21.63
CA GLU A 483 -15.57 -9.68 -21.48
C GLU A 483 -15.90 -8.40 -20.69
N GLU A 484 -15.24 -8.18 -19.57
CA GLU A 484 -15.31 -6.92 -18.79
C GLU A 484 -14.83 -5.72 -19.62
N TYR A 485 -13.73 -5.89 -20.38
CA TYR A 485 -13.22 -4.86 -21.29
C TYR A 485 -14.29 -4.43 -22.30
N ALA A 486 -15.06 -5.37 -22.86
CA ALA A 486 -16.08 -5.04 -23.86
C ALA A 486 -17.20 -4.13 -23.33
N VAL A 487 -17.45 -4.15 -22.02
CA VAL A 487 -18.46 -3.30 -21.37
C VAL A 487 -18.00 -1.85 -21.28
N GLN A 488 -16.68 -1.60 -21.16
CA GLN A 488 -16.09 -0.26 -21.06
C GLN A 488 -16.61 0.59 -19.88
N ARG A 489 -16.80 -0.05 -18.72
CA ARG A 489 -16.78 0.65 -17.42
C ARG A 489 -15.42 1.29 -17.14
N TYR A 490 -15.29 1.93 -15.98
CA TYR A 490 -14.05 2.61 -15.59
C TYR A 490 -12.81 1.72 -15.74
N GLU A 491 -12.85 0.47 -15.28
CA GLU A 491 -11.74 -0.48 -15.32
C GLU A 491 -11.39 -0.90 -16.77
N GLY A 492 -12.42 -1.16 -17.60
CA GLY A 492 -12.24 -1.53 -19.01
C GLY A 492 -11.66 -0.38 -19.84
N ALA A 493 -12.10 0.85 -19.59
CA ALA A 493 -11.53 2.05 -20.22
C ALA A 493 -10.08 2.30 -19.78
N SER A 494 -9.74 1.90 -18.56
CA SER A 494 -8.41 2.04 -17.96
C SER A 494 -7.51 0.80 -18.14
N THR A 495 -7.93 -0.19 -18.94
CA THR A 495 -7.10 -1.34 -19.35
C THR A 495 -6.28 -0.99 -20.59
N HIS A 496 -5.07 -0.47 -20.42
CA HIS A 496 -4.38 0.32 -21.45
C HIS A 496 -4.08 -0.43 -22.75
N PHE A 497 -3.63 -1.68 -22.68
CA PHE A 497 -3.00 -2.38 -23.81
C PHE A 497 -3.97 -3.20 -24.67
N GLY A 498 -5.25 -2.83 -24.63
CA GLY A 498 -6.30 -3.45 -25.42
C GLY A 498 -6.92 -4.69 -24.77
N PRO A 499 -7.86 -5.36 -25.47
CA PRO A 499 -8.66 -6.46 -24.92
C PRO A 499 -7.85 -7.71 -24.54
N ASN A 500 -6.64 -7.86 -25.07
CA ASN A 500 -5.78 -9.02 -24.84
C ASN A 500 -4.81 -8.86 -23.65
N GLN A 501 -4.86 -7.73 -22.91
CA GLN A 501 -3.86 -7.43 -21.87
C GLN A 501 -3.75 -8.55 -20.80
N LEU A 502 -4.88 -9.10 -20.34
CA LEU A 502 -4.89 -10.21 -19.38
C LEU A 502 -4.23 -11.47 -19.96
N VAL A 503 -4.66 -11.88 -21.14
CA VAL A 503 -4.17 -13.10 -21.79
C VAL A 503 -2.67 -13.01 -22.10
N ALA A 504 -2.22 -11.83 -22.56
CA ALA A 504 -0.81 -11.55 -22.74
C ALA A 504 -0.04 -11.66 -21.42
N THR A 505 -0.59 -11.17 -20.31
CA THR A 505 0.03 -11.28 -18.98
C THR A 505 0.11 -12.72 -18.51
N CYS A 506 -0.94 -13.54 -18.70
CA CYS A 506 -0.91 -14.98 -18.43
C CYS A 506 0.21 -15.69 -19.20
N GLN A 507 0.37 -15.37 -20.49
CA GLN A 507 1.48 -15.89 -21.29
C GLN A 507 2.85 -15.49 -20.71
N GLN A 508 3.01 -14.26 -20.26
CA GLN A 508 4.29 -13.83 -19.67
C GLN A 508 4.58 -14.55 -18.35
N PHE A 509 3.57 -14.89 -17.56
CA PHE A 509 3.76 -15.70 -16.35
C PHE A 509 4.05 -17.17 -16.64
N GLU A 510 3.51 -17.75 -17.72
CA GLU A 510 3.96 -19.07 -18.22
C GLU A 510 5.46 -19.03 -18.52
N ILE A 511 5.93 -18.01 -19.26
CA ILE A 511 7.36 -17.82 -19.58
C ILE A 511 8.21 -17.67 -18.31
N LEU A 512 7.73 -16.91 -17.31
CA LEU A 512 8.43 -16.78 -16.03
C LEU A 512 8.49 -18.10 -15.25
N ALA A 513 7.41 -18.88 -15.24
CA ALA A 513 7.37 -20.18 -14.58
C ALA A 513 8.34 -21.15 -15.27
N GLU A 514 8.32 -21.25 -16.60
CA GLU A 514 9.30 -22.02 -17.39
C GLU A 514 10.73 -21.60 -17.05
N ALA A 515 11.01 -20.30 -17.08
CA ALA A 515 12.33 -19.77 -16.79
C ALA A 515 12.77 -20.04 -15.34
N MET A 516 11.86 -20.03 -14.36
CA MET A 516 12.20 -20.31 -12.97
C MET A 516 12.71 -21.74 -12.74
N TYR A 517 12.16 -22.73 -13.46
CA TYR A 517 12.49 -24.16 -13.26
C TYR A 517 13.48 -24.73 -14.27
N HIS A 518 13.63 -24.13 -15.45
CA HIS A 518 14.54 -24.60 -16.50
C HIS A 518 15.95 -23.97 -16.47
N ILE A 519 16.38 -23.33 -15.38
CA ILE A 519 17.78 -22.83 -15.16
C ILE A 519 18.80 -23.98 -14.96
N ALA A 520 18.57 -25.14 -15.56
CA ALA A 520 19.45 -26.31 -15.52
C ALA A 520 19.93 -26.72 -16.91
N LYS A 521 20.42 -25.77 -17.73
CA LYS A 521 21.47 -26.02 -18.72
C LYS A 521 22.45 -24.84 -18.75
N PRO A 522 23.78 -25.05 -18.55
CA PRO A 522 24.79 -23.99 -18.53
C PRO A 522 24.85 -23.11 -19.80
N GLU A 523 24.20 -23.56 -20.87
CA GLU A 523 24.19 -22.99 -22.21
C GLU A 523 22.99 -22.02 -22.43
N HIS A 524 22.04 -21.97 -21.48
CA HIS A 524 20.85 -21.10 -21.50
C HIS A 524 20.84 -20.15 -20.29
N LYS A 525 21.92 -19.37 -20.14
CA LYS A 525 22.04 -18.34 -19.08
C LYS A 525 20.97 -17.26 -19.24
N LYS A 526 20.19 -17.05 -18.17
CA LYS A 526 19.15 -16.01 -17.98
C LYS A 526 17.95 -16.20 -18.90
N LEU A 527 16.77 -15.72 -18.50
CA LEU A 527 15.68 -15.44 -19.45
C LEU A 527 16.34 -14.84 -20.69
N ALA A 528 16.18 -15.47 -21.86
CA ALA A 528 16.84 -15.04 -23.09
C ALA A 528 16.77 -13.51 -23.13
N ASP A 529 17.93 -12.85 -23.08
CA ASP A 529 18.03 -11.39 -22.93
C ASP A 529 17.09 -10.77 -23.97
N THR A 530 15.90 -10.35 -23.54
CA THR A 530 14.83 -9.94 -24.46
C THR A 530 15.24 -8.66 -25.19
N GLY A 531 16.38 -8.06 -24.80
CA GLY A 531 16.85 -6.75 -25.21
C GLY A 531 16.01 -5.62 -24.63
N VAL A 532 14.97 -5.94 -23.84
CA VAL A 532 14.07 -4.96 -23.24
C VAL A 532 14.72 -4.41 -21.98
N VAL A 533 15.26 -3.20 -22.10
CA VAL A 533 15.86 -2.48 -20.99
C VAL A 533 14.79 -1.84 -20.09
N PRO A 534 15.09 -1.63 -18.79
CA PRO A 534 14.22 -0.86 -17.92
C PRO A 534 13.90 0.51 -18.52
N PRO A 535 12.68 1.04 -18.31
CA PRO A 535 12.33 2.35 -18.84
C PRO A 535 13.21 3.45 -18.23
N SER A 536 13.53 4.46 -19.05
CA SER A 536 14.27 5.63 -18.61
C SER A 536 13.46 6.43 -17.59
N ILE A 537 14.01 6.65 -16.39
CA ILE A 537 13.45 7.52 -15.34
C ILE A 537 13.65 9.02 -15.65
N LYS A 538 13.50 9.40 -16.91
CA LYS A 538 13.49 10.79 -17.41
C LYS A 538 12.10 11.04 -17.97
N GLY A 539 11.44 12.13 -17.58
CA GLY A 539 10.09 12.45 -18.07
C GLY A 539 9.56 13.73 -17.45
N MET A 540 8.52 14.33 -18.02
CA MET A 540 7.96 15.59 -17.48
C MET A 540 7.44 15.43 -16.05
N GLY A 541 7.05 14.21 -15.65
CA GLY A 541 6.58 13.93 -14.29
C GLY A 541 7.67 14.11 -13.21
N VAL A 542 8.95 14.17 -13.58
CA VAL A 542 10.06 14.39 -12.61
C VAL A 542 10.30 15.86 -12.29
N LEU A 543 9.65 16.78 -13.02
CA LEU A 543 9.77 18.22 -12.78
C LEU A 543 8.94 18.58 -11.56
N ASP A 544 9.53 19.33 -10.63
CA ASP A 544 8.88 19.73 -9.39
C ASP A 544 8.40 21.18 -9.52
N TYR A 545 7.07 21.35 -9.63
CA TYR A 545 6.43 22.66 -9.67
C TYR A 545 5.72 23.01 -8.35
N ASN A 546 5.98 22.25 -7.28
CA ASN A 546 5.38 22.51 -5.99
C ASN A 546 5.99 23.79 -5.37
N ILE A 547 5.14 24.62 -4.78
CA ILE A 547 5.58 25.83 -4.09
C ILE A 547 6.22 25.42 -2.76
N PRO A 548 7.50 25.76 -2.51
CA PRO A 548 8.13 25.48 -1.23
C PRO A 548 7.60 26.43 -0.14
N VAL A 549 7.80 26.08 1.12
CA VAL A 549 7.52 27.02 2.22
C VAL A 549 8.45 28.22 2.10
N ILE A 550 7.88 29.41 1.93
CA ILE A 550 8.62 30.67 1.81
C ILE A 550 8.95 31.22 3.21
N HIS A 551 7.92 31.30 4.07
CA HIS A 551 8.00 31.89 5.40
C HIS A 551 6.81 31.43 6.26
N ASP A 552 7.05 31.26 7.55
CA ASP A 552 6.01 31.12 8.58
C ASP A 552 6.02 32.32 9.52
N GLY A 553 4.82 32.86 9.80
CA GLY A 553 4.61 33.85 10.85
C GLY A 553 3.51 33.44 11.82
N VAL A 554 3.33 34.24 12.86
CA VAL A 554 2.30 34.06 13.89
C VAL A 554 1.50 35.35 14.08
N ALA A 555 0.36 35.27 14.76
CA ALA A 555 -0.39 36.46 15.13
C ALA A 555 0.43 37.36 16.08
N SER A 556 0.18 38.67 16.03
CA SER A 556 0.84 39.63 16.92
C SER A 556 0.60 39.26 18.38
N GLY A 557 1.66 39.24 19.20
CA GLY A 557 1.60 38.84 20.60
C GLY A 557 1.51 37.33 20.86
N SER A 558 1.55 36.50 19.81
CA SER A 558 1.58 35.03 19.91
C SER A 558 2.98 34.47 19.58
N SER A 559 3.22 33.21 19.94
CA SER A 559 4.43 32.47 19.57
C SER A 559 4.06 31.11 18.96
N PHE A 560 4.95 30.51 18.17
CA PHE A 560 4.75 29.14 17.70
C PHE A 560 4.66 28.19 18.90
N GLY A 561 3.66 27.30 18.90
CA GLY A 561 3.35 26.39 20.00
C GLY A 561 2.47 26.99 21.10
N SER A 562 2.14 28.29 21.06
CA SER A 562 1.14 28.85 21.96
C SER A 562 -0.27 28.40 21.57
N VAL A 563 -1.12 28.15 22.58
CA VAL A 563 -2.53 27.78 22.38
C VAL A 563 -3.31 28.98 21.87
N VAL A 564 -4.16 28.77 20.86
CA VAL A 564 -5.04 29.81 20.31
C VAL A 564 -6.07 30.20 21.37
N ALA A 565 -6.31 31.50 21.55
CA ALA A 565 -7.23 32.01 22.56
C ALA A 565 -8.62 31.34 22.46
N GLY A 566 -9.10 30.77 23.57
CA GLY A 566 -10.39 30.07 23.65
C GLY A 566 -10.40 28.65 23.06
N ALA A 567 -9.25 28.08 22.73
CA ALA A 567 -9.13 26.73 22.16
C ALA A 567 -8.18 25.83 22.96
N ASP A 568 -8.09 26.04 24.28
CA ASP A 568 -7.38 25.14 25.19
C ASP A 568 -8.27 23.98 25.64
N ALA A 569 -7.66 22.96 26.26
CA ALA A 569 -8.38 21.82 26.83
C ALA A 569 -9.29 22.24 27.99
N LEU A 570 -10.45 21.58 28.11
CA LEU A 570 -11.30 21.64 29.31
C LEU A 570 -10.60 20.97 30.48
N LYS A 571 -11.05 21.23 31.71
CA LYS A 571 -10.43 20.66 32.92
C LYS A 571 -10.67 19.16 33.08
N VAL A 572 -11.80 18.66 32.60
CA VAL A 572 -12.25 17.27 32.79
C VAL A 572 -12.89 16.77 31.49
N TYR A 573 -12.66 15.50 31.18
CA TYR A 573 -13.30 14.78 30.08
C TYR A 573 -13.69 13.37 30.53
N GLY A 574 -14.86 12.91 30.10
CA GLY A 574 -15.28 11.51 30.26
C GLY A 574 -14.91 10.64 29.07
N SER A 575 -14.98 9.32 29.23
CA SER A 575 -14.90 8.36 28.12
C SER A 575 -15.87 8.70 26.99
N GLY A 576 -15.44 8.52 25.74
CA GLY A 576 -16.21 8.87 24.54
C GLY A 576 -16.17 10.36 24.16
N SER A 577 -15.62 11.23 25.01
CA SER A 577 -15.45 12.65 24.69
C SER A 577 -14.27 12.87 23.72
N THR A 578 -14.33 13.97 22.96
CA THR A 578 -13.22 14.42 22.12
C THR A 578 -12.54 15.64 22.76
N VAL A 579 -11.24 15.50 23.04
CA VAL A 579 -10.38 16.63 23.39
C VAL A 579 -10.01 17.36 22.10
N LYS A 580 -10.19 18.67 22.06
CA LYS A 580 -9.81 19.50 20.90
C LYS A 580 -9.02 20.71 21.37
N VAL A 581 -7.79 20.83 20.87
CA VAL A 581 -6.89 21.96 21.20
C VAL A 581 -6.37 22.57 19.90
N ARG A 582 -6.27 23.91 19.85
CA ARG A 582 -5.63 24.61 18.71
C ARG A 582 -4.37 25.34 19.12
N PHE A 583 -3.36 25.26 18.28
CA PHE A 583 -2.06 25.91 18.48
C PHE A 583 -1.73 26.82 17.28
N HIS A 584 -1.08 27.95 17.56
CA HIS A 584 -0.37 28.69 16.52
C HIS A 584 0.84 27.86 16.07
N ALA A 585 0.87 27.50 14.80
CA ALA A 585 1.80 26.51 14.26
C ALA A 585 2.33 26.94 12.89
N ALA A 586 3.52 26.47 12.55
CA ALA A 586 4.13 26.64 11.22
C ALA A 586 3.71 25.53 10.25
N HIS A 587 4.11 25.67 8.99
CA HIS A 587 3.82 24.71 7.93
C HIS A 587 4.53 23.36 8.13
N PRO A 588 3.83 22.20 8.10
CA PRO A 588 4.43 20.88 8.33
C PRO A 588 5.33 20.37 7.18
N LYS A 589 5.53 21.17 6.13
CA LYS A 589 6.52 20.87 5.06
C LYS A 589 7.95 21.24 5.48
N ASN A 590 8.12 22.08 6.49
CA ASN A 590 9.46 22.44 6.96
C ASN A 590 10.22 21.22 7.48
N ASN A 591 9.51 20.27 8.08
CA ASN A 591 10.05 19.01 8.58
C ASN A 591 8.91 17.99 8.63
N LEU A 592 9.06 16.85 7.94
CA LEU A 592 8.07 15.77 7.92
C LEU A 592 7.94 15.04 9.27
N ARG A 593 8.92 15.28 10.16
CA ARG A 593 9.09 14.61 11.44
C ARG A 593 9.10 13.09 11.29
N THR A 594 9.79 12.60 10.26
CA THR A 594 9.95 11.17 9.98
C THR A 594 10.56 10.45 11.18
N GLN A 595 9.97 9.31 11.59
CA GLN A 595 10.31 8.62 12.86
C GLN A 595 10.11 9.49 14.13
N GLY A 596 9.35 10.56 14.03
CA GLY A 596 8.93 11.42 15.13
C GLY A 596 7.44 11.75 15.00
N THR A 597 6.98 12.80 15.66
CA THR A 597 5.56 13.14 15.67
C THR A 597 5.29 14.64 15.78
N PHE A 598 4.20 15.09 15.16
CA PHE A 598 3.66 16.45 15.29
C PHE A 598 2.77 16.61 16.53
N LEU A 599 2.18 15.54 17.04
CA LEU A 599 1.28 15.58 18.20
C LEU A 599 1.69 14.52 19.23
N GLU A 600 1.59 14.85 20.51
CA GLU A 600 1.70 13.87 21.58
C GLU A 600 0.53 14.07 22.55
N VAL A 601 -0.23 13.01 22.82
CA VAL A 601 -1.04 12.91 24.03
C VAL A 601 -0.13 12.42 25.13
N GLN A 602 0.12 13.24 26.15
CA GLN A 602 0.99 12.86 27.26
C GLN A 602 0.15 12.55 28.50
N ARG A 603 0.53 11.50 29.24
CA ARG A 603 -0.03 11.12 30.53
C ARG A 603 0.95 11.42 31.66
N TRP A 604 0.46 11.99 32.75
CA TRP A 604 1.25 12.18 33.96
C TRP A 604 1.37 10.85 34.72
N MET A 605 2.60 10.44 34.97
CA MET A 605 2.95 9.29 35.79
C MET A 605 3.56 9.80 37.10
N ALA A 606 2.90 9.52 38.22
CA ALA A 606 3.43 9.90 39.53
C ALA A 606 4.73 9.13 39.81
N ASP A 607 5.72 9.84 40.33
CA ASP A 607 7.04 9.32 40.66
C ASP A 607 7.60 10.13 41.82
N SER A 608 7.46 9.60 43.03
CA SER A 608 7.89 10.26 44.26
C SER A 608 9.42 10.40 44.36
N SER A 609 10.19 9.76 43.48
CA SER A 609 11.63 9.95 43.42
C SER A 609 12.04 11.24 42.70
N ARG A 610 11.12 11.88 41.95
CA ARG A 610 11.36 13.12 41.21
C ARG A 610 10.92 14.34 42.01
N SER A 611 11.66 15.44 41.90
CA SER A 611 11.35 16.72 42.55
C SER A 611 9.99 17.31 42.16
N GLU A 612 9.52 17.06 40.94
CA GLU A 612 8.20 17.49 40.45
C GLU A 612 7.06 16.52 40.84
N GLY A 613 7.37 15.41 41.52
CA GLY A 613 6.40 14.39 41.94
C GLY A 613 5.92 13.45 40.83
N GLY A 614 6.48 13.56 39.62
CA GLY A 614 6.11 12.71 38.48
C GLY A 614 6.81 13.09 37.18
N VAL A 615 6.36 12.48 36.09
CA VAL A 615 6.86 12.69 34.74
C VAL A 615 5.74 12.57 33.71
N TRP A 616 5.80 13.37 32.64
CA TRP A 616 4.93 13.23 31.49
C TRP A 616 5.49 12.18 30.52
N VAL A 617 4.68 11.18 30.18
CA VAL A 617 5.04 10.10 29.27
C VAL A 617 4.09 10.12 28.07
N ILE A 618 4.61 9.91 26.86
CA ILE A 618 3.80 9.79 25.65
C ILE A 618 2.85 8.59 25.81
N TYR A 619 1.58 8.86 25.59
CA TYR A 619 0.50 7.88 25.59
C TYR A 619 0.01 7.60 24.16
N LEU A 620 -0.17 8.65 23.35
CA LEU A 620 -0.52 8.55 21.93
C LEU A 620 0.26 9.61 21.11
N ASP A 621 0.33 9.40 19.80
CA ASP A 621 1.00 10.21 18.80
C ASP A 621 0.20 10.30 17.48
N ASP A 622 0.73 11.02 16.48
CA ASP A 622 0.08 11.24 15.17
C ASP A 622 0.00 9.99 14.26
N GLY A 623 0.43 8.83 14.74
CA GLY A 623 0.19 7.53 14.14
C GLY A 623 -0.99 6.77 14.74
N ASP A 624 -1.51 7.18 15.91
CA ASP A 624 -2.59 6.49 16.59
C ASP A 624 -3.98 6.80 16.00
N THR A 625 -4.80 5.75 15.84
CA THR A 625 -6.12 5.75 15.19
C THR A 625 -7.18 6.66 15.82
N ASN A 626 -6.95 7.14 17.05
CA ASN A 626 -7.89 7.97 17.80
C ASN A 626 -7.43 9.43 17.90
N THR A 627 -6.37 9.81 17.19
CA THR A 627 -5.88 11.18 17.17
C THR A 627 -5.95 11.76 15.77
N THR A 628 -5.95 13.09 15.67
CA THR A 628 -5.91 13.78 14.38
C THR A 628 -5.13 15.07 14.53
N PHE A 629 -4.21 15.32 13.60
CA PHE A 629 -3.50 16.57 13.42
C PHE A 629 -4.02 17.24 12.15
N LYS A 630 -4.66 18.40 12.28
CA LYS A 630 -5.17 19.16 11.13
C LYS A 630 -4.50 20.53 11.06
N TRP A 631 -3.84 20.82 9.95
CA TRP A 631 -3.19 22.09 9.67
C TRP A 631 -4.08 22.98 8.79
N GLU A 632 -4.14 24.27 9.10
CA GLU A 632 -4.90 25.26 8.33
C GLU A 632 -4.14 26.58 8.17
N ARG A 633 -4.12 27.10 6.96
CA ARG A 633 -3.56 28.43 6.63
C ARG A 633 -4.44 29.54 7.21
N GLN A 634 -3.82 30.55 7.83
CA GLN A 634 -4.48 31.75 8.36
C GLN A 634 -3.95 33.02 7.68
N GLY A 635 -4.62 33.47 6.63
CA GLY A 635 -4.14 34.57 5.78
C GLY A 635 -2.94 34.15 4.94
N THR A 636 -1.91 35.01 4.82
CA THR A 636 -0.81 34.77 3.86
C THR A 636 0.28 33.83 4.38
N PHE A 637 0.72 34.01 5.63
CA PHE A 637 1.92 33.32 6.16
C PHE A 637 1.73 32.73 7.57
N ARG A 638 0.56 32.94 8.20
CA ARG A 638 0.27 32.32 9.50
C ARG A 638 -0.45 31.00 9.30
N SER A 639 -0.39 30.13 10.29
CA SER A 639 -1.18 28.91 10.32
C SER A 639 -1.52 28.50 11.74
N GLU A 640 -2.52 27.65 11.84
CA GLU A 640 -2.94 26.99 13.06
C GLU A 640 -2.98 25.48 12.84
N VAL A 641 -2.82 24.74 13.93
CA VAL A 641 -3.05 23.30 13.96
C VAL A 641 -4.13 23.01 14.98
N SER A 642 -5.14 22.24 14.57
CA SER A 642 -6.11 21.61 15.46
C SER A 642 -5.68 20.17 15.74
N ILE A 643 -5.50 19.84 17.01
CA ILE A 643 -5.29 18.47 17.47
C ILE A 643 -6.58 17.98 18.11
N GLU A 644 -7.05 16.83 17.66
CA GLU A 644 -8.20 16.13 18.23
C GLU A 644 -7.77 14.78 18.79
N TRP A 645 -8.27 14.42 19.96
CA TRP A 645 -8.09 13.10 20.57
C TRP A 645 -9.44 12.57 21.05
N GLN A 646 -9.89 11.47 20.47
CA GLN A 646 -11.07 10.74 20.90
C GLN A 646 -10.71 9.79 22.05
N ILE A 647 -11.26 10.04 23.23
CA ILE A 647 -10.99 9.24 24.42
C ILE A 647 -11.75 7.91 24.32
N SER A 648 -11.03 6.80 24.20
CA SER A 648 -11.65 5.46 24.21
C SER A 648 -12.17 5.10 25.60
N GLU A 649 -13.13 4.16 25.66
CA GLU A 649 -13.61 3.60 26.93
C GLU A 649 -12.49 2.88 27.72
N SER A 650 -11.51 2.33 27.02
CA SER A 650 -10.32 1.68 27.59
C SER A 650 -9.25 2.66 28.08
N THR A 651 -9.41 3.97 27.86
CA THR A 651 -8.40 4.96 28.26
C THR A 651 -8.26 5.00 29.78
N PRO A 652 -7.05 4.80 30.34
CA PRO A 652 -6.84 4.86 31.77
C PRO A 652 -7.23 6.23 32.36
N LYS A 653 -7.82 6.22 33.55
CA LYS A 653 -8.04 7.47 34.31
C LYS A 653 -6.69 8.13 34.62
N GLY A 654 -6.67 9.46 34.63
CA GLY A 654 -5.47 10.20 35.00
C GLY A 654 -5.41 11.61 34.46
N LYS A 655 -4.26 12.24 34.66
CA LYS A 655 -3.98 13.59 34.18
C LYS A 655 -3.26 13.51 32.84
N TYR A 656 -3.76 14.25 31.86
CA TYR A 656 -3.30 14.28 30.48
C TYR A 656 -3.00 15.72 30.04
N ARG A 657 -2.21 15.86 28.97
CA ARG A 657 -2.07 17.11 28.21
C ARG A 657 -1.78 16.82 26.74
N ILE A 658 -2.11 17.75 25.86
CA ILE A 658 -1.75 17.70 24.45
C ILE A 658 -0.47 18.51 24.23
N LYS A 659 0.48 17.95 23.51
CA LYS A 659 1.69 18.64 23.07
C LYS A 659 1.75 18.68 21.55
N VAL A 660 2.09 19.84 21.00
CA VAL A 660 2.39 20.03 19.57
C VAL A 660 3.90 20.17 19.38
N ASN A 661 4.43 19.56 18.33
CA ASN A 661 5.80 19.73 17.88
C ASN A 661 5.79 20.22 16.43
N GLY A 662 6.66 21.16 16.09
CA GLY A 662 6.79 21.60 14.70
C GLY A 662 8.07 22.35 14.44
N ASP A 663 8.21 22.82 13.21
CA ASP A 663 9.41 23.46 12.71
C ASP A 663 8.99 24.68 11.89
N CYS A 664 9.54 25.86 12.20
CA CYS A 664 9.18 27.12 11.55
C CYS A 664 10.32 27.66 10.68
N LYS A 665 9.98 28.31 9.57
CA LYS A 665 10.94 28.91 8.64
C LYS A 665 10.86 30.43 8.64
N HIS A 666 11.98 31.04 8.99
CA HIS A 666 12.12 32.50 8.97
C HIS A 666 12.70 32.98 7.62
N PHE A 667 12.03 33.93 6.96
CA PHE A 667 12.40 34.39 5.62
C PHE A 667 13.83 34.96 5.54
N LEU A 668 14.20 35.81 6.51
CA LEU A 668 15.49 36.51 6.53
C LEU A 668 16.68 35.57 6.69
N TRP A 669 16.54 34.54 7.53
CA TRP A 669 17.62 33.63 7.90
C TRP A 669 17.62 32.36 7.04
N ARG A 670 16.50 32.05 6.38
CA ARG A 670 16.24 30.80 5.62
C ARG A 670 16.47 29.52 6.42
N THR A 671 16.65 29.62 7.73
CA THR A 671 16.81 28.50 8.65
C THR A 671 15.46 27.97 9.10
N VAL A 672 15.38 26.65 9.28
CA VAL A 672 14.26 25.97 9.91
C VAL A 672 14.61 25.72 11.37
N THR A 673 13.76 26.15 12.30
CA THR A 673 13.98 26.02 13.75
C THR A 673 12.82 25.27 14.42
N PRO A 674 13.10 24.32 15.33
CA PRO A 674 12.07 23.57 16.00
C PRO A 674 11.37 24.41 17.08
N TYR A 675 10.10 24.13 17.33
CA TYR A 675 9.33 24.63 18.45
C TYR A 675 8.45 23.51 19.03
N SER A 676 7.99 23.72 20.27
CA SER A 676 6.95 22.88 20.86
C SER A 676 6.02 23.70 21.73
N GLY A 677 4.82 23.18 21.96
CA GLY A 677 3.77 23.81 22.74
C GLY A 677 2.98 22.78 23.52
N VAL A 678 2.40 23.17 24.66
CA VAL A 678 1.56 22.28 25.47
C VAL A 678 0.24 22.97 25.82
N SER A 679 -0.84 22.19 25.82
CA SER A 679 -2.13 22.61 26.36
C SER A 679 -2.07 22.70 27.88
N SER A 680 -3.10 23.31 28.48
CA SER A 680 -3.40 23.08 29.89
C SER A 680 -3.59 21.58 30.15
N ALA A 681 -3.21 21.13 31.35
CA ALA A 681 -3.42 19.75 31.75
C ALA A 681 -4.88 19.52 32.19
N PHE A 682 -5.41 18.34 31.90
CA PHE A 682 -6.80 17.98 32.15
C PHE A 682 -6.92 16.56 32.71
N LEU A 683 -8.06 16.24 33.31
CA LEU A 683 -8.34 14.92 33.87
C LEU A 683 -9.25 14.10 32.95
N VAL A 684 -8.89 12.85 32.71
CA VAL A 684 -9.78 11.85 32.12
C VAL A 684 -10.41 11.04 33.24
N VAL A 685 -11.74 11.10 33.33
CA VAL A 685 -12.57 10.35 34.29
C VAL A 685 -13.23 9.17 33.58
N GLY A 686 -13.51 8.09 34.33
CA GLY A 686 -14.04 6.85 33.73
C GLY A 686 -15.51 6.95 33.33
N PRO A 687 -16.09 5.85 32.81
CA PRO A 687 -17.46 5.83 32.32
C PRO A 687 -18.47 6.27 33.39
N GLY A 688 -19.42 7.12 33.02
CA GLY A 688 -20.54 7.53 33.89
C GLY A 688 -20.32 8.72 34.82
N ALA A 689 -19.15 9.38 34.78
CA ALA A 689 -18.99 10.69 35.41
C ALA A 689 -19.50 11.78 34.44
N PRO A 690 -20.39 12.70 34.85
CA PRO A 690 -20.78 13.83 34.01
C PRO A 690 -19.53 14.66 33.66
N ALA A 691 -19.42 15.02 32.38
CA ALA A 691 -18.35 15.88 31.86
C ALA A 691 -18.41 17.29 32.46
#